data_AF-A0A2T5I3P0-F1
#
_entry.id   AF-A0A2T5I3P0-F1
#
_cell.length_a   1.000
_cell.length_b   1.000
_cell.length_c   1.000
_cell.angle_alpha   90.00
_cell.angle_beta   90.00
_cell.angle_gamma   90.00
#
_symmetry.space_group_name_H-M   'P 1'
#
loop_
_entity.id
_entity.type
_entity.pdbx_description
1 polymer ?
#
loop_
_entity_poly.entity_id
_entity_poly.type
_entity_poly.pdbx_seq_one_letter_code
_entity_poly.pdbx_strand_id
1 'polypeptide(L)'
;MTAFLNSSNFSTGSSDEQQSLAQALSDILKNEYHGSFFVLLAEYQRILADNHQRQRWPEVHKKLDTLFKCGSAEVISGPMIGIPVSIRDSDYFKEAAQLLGKERSMMATIEWMATAWNATYADTGLWMGKTFEPVSRETVAAKTHNDAKTMSGYDPATVRIGRNFFREPPDPTALQAIGLPALTQLWKLKDRPMRPDARGFDCQLLTENLAKEKAIPYSKTGGYFLCNMGTSVVPEMQGKKVYQLNYRWPDLGPVYPMTRLIDEIVRIDDGIYLGQLVFATQHYSLGALVLPNGHVVSIGDNYPYCSMIDNIKRIFPMGWMDEKDPYGYQNNGFFLMVDPAYAKAFYADDAFPQLRPRPGEIGFNELGYAQTVSTVCVSEGEKTAAAGVQHWPEITDWVDGWKQNKVLKHKFTTFILEESPKGAEDGDVTQLLREGESILQMLQRVSAEISAQSNPQDNLKHFEKLNRLFRRGVAPTVESGLFQGHGARGFNIRIDSDETSDWYGETTRTAGFDYYHGATLNLHCGFAETFCPDPNAKPDDEYLFPGRLASDLALGHSTPNVLNLLWHSIGKYIFPWAGKSYEKISGRKLSMLLDESSDLAERYPERVHALKTHLASAPHYTLVEKNKAHYWDAEGVFAQHLKSGAWDRGMSDEDKAFWENEAASHWVDGHNIQDKRVIAADPLMRIVDMNYRIPDAALQAASAAGPSPFARQGYIFLGVDDRESILPMNNGDGKKKKVFQFHYRFPMIGGPVPIGFCLDEIVEIADGLYLGQLIYSTALDKPFHSSVDPAEYRYQLFGYFLLLDDAWQHHRLAIGLDTLS
;
A
#
# COMPACT_ATOMS: atom_id res chain seq x y z
N MET A 1 -21.08 29.69 24.83
CA MET A 1 -21.38 28.66 23.82
C MET A 1 -21.34 29.35 22.47
N THR A 2 -20.63 28.80 21.48
CA THR A 2 -20.79 29.27 20.11
C THR A 2 -22.22 28.97 19.66
N ALA A 3 -22.78 29.75 18.73
CA ALA A 3 -24.14 29.53 18.26
C ALA A 3 -24.32 28.16 17.56
N PHE A 4 -23.23 27.50 17.20
CA PHE A 4 -23.20 26.32 16.33
C PHE A 4 -22.89 25.01 17.05
N LEU A 5 -22.35 25.05 18.28
CA LEU A 5 -22.06 23.87 19.10
C LEU A 5 -23.14 23.65 20.17
N ASN A 6 -23.94 22.61 20.00
CA ASN A 6 -24.95 22.20 20.97
C ASN A 6 -25.10 20.68 20.93
N SER A 7 -25.16 20.03 22.09
CA SER A 7 -25.43 18.58 22.15
C SER A 7 -26.76 18.23 21.48
N SER A 8 -27.75 19.13 21.46
CA SER A 8 -29.04 18.94 20.76
C SER A 8 -28.91 18.73 19.25
N ASN A 9 -27.76 19.05 18.66
CA ASN A 9 -27.47 18.80 17.25
C ASN A 9 -27.13 17.31 16.98
N PHE A 10 -27.03 16.50 18.03
CA PHE A 10 -26.90 15.05 17.99
C PHE A 10 -28.15 14.41 18.60
N SER A 11 -28.79 13.51 17.86
CA SER A 11 -29.94 12.74 18.35
C SER A 11 -29.43 11.47 19.03
N THR A 12 -29.47 11.41 20.36
CA THR A 12 -29.15 10.19 21.14
C THR A 12 -30.41 9.37 21.44
N GLY A 13 -30.23 8.06 21.66
CA GLY A 13 -31.30 7.15 22.08
C GLY A 13 -31.73 7.31 23.55
N SER A 14 -30.92 7.97 24.39
CA SER A 14 -31.19 8.15 25.83
C SER A 14 -30.81 9.53 26.38
N SER A 15 -31.49 9.94 27.45
CA SER A 15 -31.23 11.19 28.22
C SER A 15 -29.81 11.23 28.79
N ASP A 16 -29.28 10.10 29.24
CA ASP A 16 -27.98 10.03 29.92
C ASP A 16 -26.81 10.24 28.94
N GLU A 17 -26.92 9.70 27.72
CA GLU A 17 -25.94 9.94 26.64
C GLU A 17 -25.91 11.42 26.24
N GLN A 18 -27.08 12.07 26.19
CA GLN A 18 -27.20 13.48 25.85
C GLN A 18 -26.52 14.38 26.89
N GLN A 19 -26.69 14.05 28.17
CA GLN A 19 -26.06 14.76 29.28
C GLN A 19 -24.54 14.52 29.30
N SER A 20 -24.09 13.30 29.03
CA SER A 20 -22.67 12.97 28.90
C SER A 20 -22.00 13.75 27.78
N LEU A 21 -22.64 13.83 26.61
CA LEU A 21 -22.14 14.62 25.47
C LEU A 21 -22.08 16.12 25.78
N ALA A 22 -23.09 16.66 26.47
CA ALA A 22 -23.12 18.05 26.90
C ALA A 22 -21.99 18.37 27.89
N GLN A 23 -21.70 17.45 28.82
CA GLN A 23 -20.59 17.59 29.76
C GLN A 23 -19.24 17.57 29.05
N ALA A 24 -19.02 16.61 28.14
CA ALA A 24 -17.78 16.53 27.36
C ALA A 24 -17.53 17.79 26.52
N LEU A 25 -18.57 18.34 25.87
CA LEU A 25 -18.47 19.62 25.16
C LEU A 25 -18.11 20.76 26.12
N SER A 26 -18.77 20.84 27.28
CA SER A 26 -18.49 21.87 28.28
C SER A 26 -17.04 21.80 28.78
N ASP A 27 -16.48 20.60 28.94
CA ASP A 27 -15.11 20.41 29.41
C ASP A 27 -14.09 20.91 28.37
N ILE A 28 -14.30 20.61 27.08
CA ILE A 28 -13.46 21.14 25.99
C ILE A 28 -13.50 22.68 25.98
N LEU A 29 -14.70 23.26 26.01
CA LEU A 29 -14.89 24.71 25.95
C LEU A 29 -14.35 25.46 27.16
N LYS A 30 -14.29 24.83 28.33
CA LYS A 30 -13.81 25.46 29.56
C LYS A 30 -12.31 25.34 29.74
N ASN A 31 -11.74 24.20 29.37
CA ASN A 31 -10.36 23.87 29.73
C ASN A 31 -9.36 24.09 28.59
N GLU A 32 -9.80 23.99 27.33
CA GLU A 32 -8.89 23.98 26.17
C GLU A 32 -9.17 25.14 25.19
N TYR A 33 -10.41 25.63 25.12
CA TYR A 33 -10.73 26.78 24.30
C TYR A 33 -10.22 28.09 24.92
N HIS A 34 -9.12 28.61 24.38
CA HIS A 34 -8.51 29.88 24.80
C HIS A 34 -8.90 31.07 23.91
N GLY A 35 -10.16 31.13 23.47
CA GLY A 35 -10.70 32.25 22.70
C GLY A 35 -10.50 32.17 21.19
N SER A 36 -9.91 31.09 20.66
CA SER A 36 -9.77 30.84 19.23
C SER A 36 -9.84 29.35 18.90
N PHE A 37 -10.80 28.96 18.05
CA PHE A 37 -10.88 27.59 17.54
C PHE A 37 -9.76 27.27 16.55
N PHE A 38 -9.17 28.28 15.89
CA PHE A 38 -8.00 28.08 15.04
C PHE A 38 -6.80 27.58 15.86
N VAL A 39 -6.57 28.17 17.03
CA VAL A 39 -5.47 27.78 17.93
C VAL A 39 -5.74 26.39 18.51
N LEU A 40 -6.96 26.14 18.99
CA LEU A 40 -7.36 24.83 19.53
C LEU A 40 -7.15 23.70 18.52
N LEU A 41 -7.66 23.88 17.29
CA LEU A 41 -7.58 22.85 16.25
C LEU A 41 -6.16 22.72 15.69
N ALA A 42 -5.36 23.78 15.69
CA ALA A 42 -3.95 23.70 15.36
C ALA A 42 -3.17 22.91 16.42
N GLU A 43 -3.47 23.06 17.71
CA GLU A 43 -2.88 22.23 18.75
C GLU A 43 -3.25 20.76 18.57
N TYR A 44 -4.52 20.46 18.29
CA TYR A 44 -4.97 19.10 18.01
C TYR A 44 -4.27 18.51 16.79
N GLN A 45 -4.16 19.27 15.70
CA GLN A 45 -3.46 18.82 14.50
C GLN A 45 -1.97 18.59 14.78
N ARG A 46 -1.28 19.45 15.53
CA ARG A 46 0.13 19.24 15.89
C ARG A 46 0.33 17.96 16.71
N ILE A 47 -0.56 17.68 17.67
CA ILE A 47 -0.51 16.44 18.46
C ILE A 47 -0.74 15.23 17.55
N LEU A 48 -1.72 15.29 16.65
CA LEU A 48 -2.09 14.20 15.75
C LEU A 48 -1.10 14.00 14.60
N ALA A 49 -0.38 15.04 14.19
CA ALA A 49 0.69 14.99 13.20
C ALA A 49 2.02 14.50 13.78
N ASP A 50 2.21 14.63 15.10
CA ASP A 50 3.41 14.17 15.80
C ASP A 50 3.28 12.70 16.25
N ASN A 51 3.98 11.83 15.53
CA ASN A 51 4.03 10.39 15.83
C ASN A 51 4.59 10.08 17.24
N HIS A 52 5.39 10.98 17.84
CA HIS A 52 5.89 10.80 19.21
C HIS A 52 4.80 11.01 20.28
N GLN A 53 3.70 11.67 19.93
CA GLN A 53 2.59 11.96 20.82
C GLN A 53 1.41 10.99 20.66
N ARG A 54 1.64 9.85 20.01
CA ARG A 54 0.61 8.86 19.67
C ARG A 54 -0.25 8.37 20.83
N GLN A 55 0.30 8.33 22.05
CA GLN A 55 -0.45 7.98 23.26
C GLN A 55 -1.60 8.96 23.56
N ARG A 56 -1.52 10.20 23.05
CA ARG A 56 -2.54 11.25 23.21
C ARG A 56 -3.60 11.22 22.12
N TRP A 57 -3.37 10.52 21.00
CA TRP A 57 -4.27 10.55 19.84
C TRP A 57 -5.70 10.07 20.14
N PRO A 58 -5.93 8.98 20.91
CA PRO A 58 -7.30 8.54 21.22
C PRO A 58 -8.12 9.61 21.93
N GLU A 59 -7.48 10.34 22.86
CA GLU A 59 -8.11 11.42 23.61
C GLU A 59 -8.51 12.58 22.68
N VAL A 60 -7.60 13.03 21.81
CA VAL A 60 -7.86 14.11 20.85
C VAL A 60 -8.93 13.70 19.83
N HIS A 61 -8.91 12.47 19.33
CA HIS A 61 -9.97 11.96 18.44
C HIS A 61 -11.35 11.98 19.10
N LYS A 62 -11.44 11.63 20.38
CA LYS A 62 -12.70 11.69 21.14
C LYS A 62 -13.22 13.12 21.27
N LYS A 63 -12.31 14.10 21.42
CA LYS A 63 -12.66 15.53 21.43
C LYS A 63 -13.17 16.00 20.07
N LEU A 64 -12.51 15.61 18.98
CA LEU A 64 -12.97 15.89 17.61
C LEU A 64 -14.34 15.26 17.31
N ASP A 65 -14.57 14.01 17.73
CA ASP A 65 -15.88 13.35 17.64
C ASP A 65 -16.96 14.12 18.41
N THR A 66 -16.64 14.58 19.61
CA THR A 66 -17.55 15.40 20.44
C THR A 66 -17.91 16.72 19.74
N LEU A 67 -16.91 17.43 19.20
CA LEU A 67 -17.14 18.67 18.45
C LEU A 67 -17.97 18.42 17.19
N PHE A 68 -17.71 17.32 16.48
CA PHE A 68 -18.48 16.94 15.30
C PHE A 68 -19.94 16.65 15.66
N LYS A 69 -20.19 15.82 16.67
CA LYS A 69 -21.55 15.50 17.15
C LYS A 69 -22.32 16.74 17.57
N CYS A 70 -21.66 17.68 18.25
CA CYS A 70 -22.30 18.92 18.69
C CYS A 70 -22.42 20.00 17.59
N GLY A 71 -21.71 19.87 16.46
CA GLY A 71 -21.75 20.84 15.37
C GLY A 71 -23.08 20.86 14.62
N SER A 72 -23.44 22.03 14.07
CA SER A 72 -24.66 22.22 13.29
C SER A 72 -24.45 21.88 11.81
N ALA A 73 -25.46 21.31 11.16
CA ALA A 73 -25.40 21.02 9.73
C ALA A 73 -25.89 22.22 8.91
N GLU A 74 -25.11 22.63 7.91
CA GLU A 74 -25.43 23.79 7.06
C GLU A 74 -24.96 23.54 5.63
N VAL A 75 -25.65 24.13 4.65
CA VAL A 75 -25.20 24.12 3.26
C VAL A 75 -23.97 25.01 3.12
N ILE A 76 -22.91 24.46 2.54
CA ILE A 76 -21.68 25.19 2.28
C ILE A 76 -21.64 25.66 0.83
N SER A 77 -21.21 26.90 0.61
CA SER A 77 -21.11 27.49 -0.71
C SER A 77 -19.84 28.32 -0.87
N GLY A 78 -19.19 28.20 -2.02
CA GLY A 78 -17.94 28.87 -2.35
C GLY A 78 -16.69 28.13 -1.86
N PRO A 79 -15.50 28.74 -2.06
CA PRO A 79 -14.22 28.12 -1.73
C PRO A 79 -13.95 28.14 -0.23
N MET A 80 -13.30 27.08 0.25
CA MET A 80 -12.87 26.90 1.64
C MET A 80 -11.38 26.55 1.66
N ILE A 81 -10.62 27.18 2.56
CA ILE A 81 -9.27 26.74 2.93
C ILE A 81 -9.41 25.43 3.70
N GLY A 82 -8.53 24.45 3.50
CA GLY A 82 -8.60 23.21 4.27
C GLY A 82 -7.25 22.64 4.66
N ILE A 83 -7.26 21.85 5.74
CA ILE A 83 -6.13 21.07 6.23
C ILE A 83 -6.62 19.72 6.79
N PRO A 84 -5.95 18.60 6.50
CA PRO A 84 -6.25 17.34 7.18
C PRO A 84 -5.82 17.49 8.65
N VAL A 85 -6.75 17.24 9.57
CA VAL A 85 -6.46 17.26 11.01
C VAL A 85 -5.95 15.90 11.46
N SER A 86 -6.48 14.81 10.87
CA SER A 86 -5.99 13.45 11.07
C SER A 86 -6.47 12.51 9.97
N ILE A 87 -5.69 11.45 9.74
CA ILE A 87 -6.08 10.27 8.96
C ILE A 87 -5.95 9.06 9.89
N ARG A 88 -6.79 8.04 9.71
CA ARG A 88 -6.82 6.80 10.49
C ARG A 88 -7.01 5.59 9.60
N ASP A 89 -6.52 4.46 10.05
CA ASP A 89 -6.71 3.18 9.36
C ASP A 89 -8.16 2.71 9.46
N SER A 90 -8.66 2.08 8.40
CA SER A 90 -9.92 1.33 8.45
C SER A 90 -9.73 0.08 9.32
N ASP A 91 -10.68 -0.18 10.21
CA ASP A 91 -10.65 -1.32 11.12
C ASP A 91 -11.47 -2.48 10.56
N TYR A 92 -10.88 -3.18 9.60
CA TYR A 92 -11.49 -4.34 8.94
C TYR A 92 -11.74 -5.52 9.90
N PHE A 93 -11.19 -5.51 11.12
CA PHE A 93 -11.31 -6.59 12.11
C PHE A 93 -12.06 -6.14 13.38
N LYS A 94 -12.82 -5.04 13.30
CA LYS A 94 -13.56 -4.46 14.44
C LYS A 94 -14.51 -5.47 15.10
N GLU A 95 -15.23 -6.27 14.32
CA GLU A 95 -16.17 -7.27 14.85
C GLU A 95 -15.44 -8.37 15.66
N ALA A 96 -14.29 -8.84 15.20
CA ALA A 96 -13.46 -9.79 15.92
C ALA A 96 -12.85 -9.19 17.20
N ALA A 97 -12.51 -7.90 17.19
CA ALA A 97 -12.01 -7.20 18.37
C ALA A 97 -13.11 -7.00 19.43
N GLN A 98 -14.34 -6.73 19.01
CA GLN A 98 -15.51 -6.58 19.89
C GLN A 98 -15.86 -7.89 20.61
N LEU A 99 -15.73 -9.04 19.93
CA LEU A 99 -15.87 -10.37 20.56
C LEU A 99 -14.86 -10.62 21.69
N LEU A 100 -13.73 -9.90 21.67
CA LEU A 100 -12.68 -9.94 22.69
C LEU A 100 -12.75 -8.76 23.68
N GLY A 101 -13.85 -8.00 23.68
CA GLY A 101 -14.06 -6.87 24.59
C GLY A 101 -13.22 -5.62 24.28
N LYS A 102 -12.69 -5.49 23.06
CA LYS A 102 -11.90 -4.33 22.63
C LYS A 102 -12.69 -3.45 21.65
N GLU A 103 -12.55 -2.13 21.75
CA GLU A 103 -13.23 -1.17 20.86
C GLU A 103 -12.64 -1.09 19.44
N ARG A 104 -11.36 -1.46 19.28
CA ARG A 104 -10.61 -1.42 18.01
C ARG A 104 -9.71 -2.64 17.90
N SER A 105 -9.48 -3.16 16.69
CA SER A 105 -8.53 -4.26 16.48
C SER A 105 -7.09 -3.82 16.74
N MET A 106 -6.23 -4.77 17.14
CA MET A 106 -4.82 -4.45 17.35
C MET A 106 -4.17 -3.90 16.07
N MET A 107 -4.54 -4.43 14.90
CA MET A 107 -4.02 -3.98 13.61
C MET A 107 -4.43 -2.53 13.29
N ALA A 108 -5.70 -2.17 13.47
CA ALA A 108 -6.14 -0.79 13.26
C ALA A 108 -5.63 0.18 14.33
N THR A 109 -5.23 -0.33 15.50
CA THR A 109 -4.53 0.46 16.54
C THR A 109 -3.12 0.83 16.10
N ILE A 110 -2.55 0.18 15.06
CA ILE A 110 -1.23 0.48 14.49
C ILE A 110 -1.24 1.84 13.76
N GLU A 111 -2.39 2.32 13.27
CA GLU A 111 -2.55 3.62 12.60
C GLU A 111 -1.41 3.89 11.60
N TRP A 112 -1.07 2.90 10.78
CA TRP A 112 0.11 2.93 9.92
C TRP A 112 -0.05 3.92 8.79
N MET A 113 -1.25 4.05 8.20
CA MET A 113 -1.53 5.06 7.17
C MET A 113 -1.45 6.46 7.76
N ALA A 114 -1.94 6.64 9.00
CA ALA A 114 -1.82 7.89 9.73
C ALA A 114 -0.35 8.26 9.95
N THR A 115 0.44 7.30 10.43
CA THR A 115 1.87 7.47 10.72
C THR A 115 2.66 7.80 9.45
N ALA A 116 2.38 7.10 8.35
CA ALA A 116 3.00 7.35 7.05
C ALA A 116 2.58 8.70 6.47
N TRP A 117 1.29 9.06 6.56
CA TRP A 117 0.78 10.36 6.15
C TRP A 117 1.41 11.51 6.94
N ASN A 118 1.58 11.34 8.25
CA ASN A 118 2.23 12.32 9.11
C ASN A 118 3.69 12.56 8.73
N ALA A 119 4.42 11.48 8.49
CA ALA A 119 5.83 11.56 8.08
C ALA A 119 6.03 12.19 6.70
N THR A 120 5.00 12.20 5.85
CA THR A 120 5.15 12.56 4.43
C THR A 120 4.39 13.81 4.01
N TYR A 121 3.18 14.06 4.54
CA TYR A 121 2.28 15.07 3.98
C TYR A 121 1.53 15.95 4.99
N ALA A 122 1.42 15.57 6.28
CA ALA A 122 0.56 16.28 7.25
C ALA A 122 0.81 17.79 7.33
N ASP A 123 2.06 18.25 7.18
CA ASP A 123 2.43 19.67 7.25
C ASP A 123 2.83 20.29 5.90
N THR A 124 2.65 19.56 4.79
CA THR A 124 3.11 20.01 3.46
C THR A 124 2.16 20.99 2.77
N GLY A 125 0.89 21.02 3.19
CA GLY A 125 -0.16 21.76 2.50
C GLY A 125 -0.46 21.23 1.10
N LEU A 126 -0.21 19.94 0.82
CA LEU A 126 -0.50 19.35 -0.49
C LEU A 126 -1.99 19.50 -0.88
N TRP A 127 -2.90 19.29 0.07
CA TRP A 127 -4.32 19.59 -0.07
C TRP A 127 -4.65 20.89 0.67
N MET A 128 -5.23 21.86 -0.03
CA MET A 128 -5.48 23.23 0.46
C MET A 128 -6.97 23.57 0.58
N GLY A 129 -7.83 22.55 0.67
CA GLY A 129 -9.27 22.72 0.80
C GLY A 129 -10.05 22.37 -0.46
N LYS A 130 -11.29 22.85 -0.55
CA LYS A 130 -12.24 22.52 -1.63
C LYS A 130 -13.13 23.74 -1.92
N THR A 131 -13.81 23.76 -3.06
CA THR A 131 -14.92 24.70 -3.31
C THR A 131 -16.24 23.96 -3.53
N PHE A 132 -17.34 24.66 -3.26
CA PHE A 132 -18.72 24.21 -3.37
C PHE A 132 -19.46 25.14 -4.32
N GLU A 133 -19.59 24.72 -5.58
CA GLU A 133 -20.13 25.57 -6.65
C GLU A 133 -21.56 25.16 -7.02
N PRO A 134 -22.38 26.08 -7.52
CA PRO A 134 -23.69 25.76 -8.08
C PRO A 134 -23.57 24.74 -9.22
N VAL A 135 -24.57 23.85 -9.30
CA VAL A 135 -24.64 22.79 -10.32
C VAL A 135 -26.05 22.68 -10.88
N SER A 136 -26.14 22.54 -12.21
CA SER A 136 -27.42 22.39 -12.92
C SER A 136 -28.05 21.02 -12.63
N ARG A 137 -29.38 20.93 -12.77
CA ARG A 137 -30.11 19.66 -12.63
C ARG A 137 -29.65 18.65 -13.67
N GLU A 138 -29.37 19.13 -14.88
CA GLU A 138 -28.91 18.35 -16.02
C GLU A 138 -27.54 17.73 -15.75
N THR A 139 -26.60 18.51 -15.20
CA THR A 139 -25.29 18.00 -14.80
C THR A 139 -25.43 16.95 -13.70
N VAL A 140 -26.24 17.20 -12.67
CA VAL A 140 -26.46 16.19 -11.61
C VAL A 140 -27.03 14.91 -12.20
N ALA A 141 -28.07 15.00 -13.04
CA ALA A 141 -28.65 13.83 -13.71
C ALA A 141 -27.62 13.07 -14.55
N ALA A 142 -26.77 13.77 -15.29
CA ALA A 142 -25.69 13.13 -16.05
C ALA A 142 -24.71 12.40 -15.11
N LYS A 143 -24.24 13.06 -14.05
CA LYS A 143 -23.23 12.51 -13.13
C LYS A 143 -23.73 11.35 -12.28
N THR A 144 -25.03 11.25 -12.04
CA THR A 144 -25.64 10.20 -11.21
C THR A 144 -26.43 9.18 -12.02
N HIS A 145 -26.31 9.19 -13.35
CA HIS A 145 -27.12 8.36 -14.27
C HIS A 145 -28.62 8.47 -14.00
N ASN A 146 -29.08 9.68 -13.66
CA ASN A 146 -30.47 10.01 -13.35
C ASN A 146 -31.04 9.18 -12.19
N ASP A 147 -30.20 8.87 -11.19
CA ASP A 147 -30.61 8.16 -9.97
C ASP A 147 -31.86 8.79 -9.34
N ALA A 148 -32.91 8.00 -9.21
CA ALA A 148 -34.23 8.50 -8.83
C ALA A 148 -34.22 9.14 -7.43
N LYS A 149 -33.47 8.58 -6.48
CA LYS A 149 -33.36 9.10 -5.11
C LYS A 149 -32.66 10.45 -5.11
N THR A 150 -31.51 10.55 -5.77
CA THR A 150 -30.73 11.79 -5.87
C THR A 150 -31.50 12.89 -6.63
N MET A 151 -32.16 12.53 -7.73
CA MET A 151 -32.92 13.48 -8.55
C MET A 151 -34.22 13.95 -7.90
N SER A 152 -34.82 13.13 -7.02
CA SER A 152 -35.95 13.55 -6.20
C SER A 152 -35.56 14.57 -5.12
N GLY A 153 -34.33 14.49 -4.62
CA GLY A 153 -33.76 15.40 -3.62
C GLY A 153 -32.97 16.58 -4.21
N TYR A 154 -33.03 16.80 -5.53
CA TYR A 154 -32.33 17.93 -6.15
C TYR A 154 -33.01 19.25 -5.80
N ASP A 155 -32.26 20.14 -5.15
CA ASP A 155 -32.60 21.53 -4.89
C ASP A 155 -31.40 22.42 -5.25
N PRO A 156 -31.54 23.38 -6.18
CA PRO A 156 -30.44 24.29 -6.54
C PRO A 156 -29.94 25.13 -5.35
N ALA A 157 -30.73 25.29 -4.28
CA ALA A 157 -30.31 26.00 -3.08
C ALA A 157 -29.32 25.19 -2.22
N THR A 158 -29.43 23.86 -2.20
CA THR A 158 -28.65 22.99 -1.29
C THR A 158 -27.61 22.12 -2.01
N VAL A 159 -27.88 21.73 -3.25
CA VAL A 159 -27.02 20.85 -4.03
C VAL A 159 -25.87 21.63 -4.65
N ARG A 160 -24.65 21.14 -4.45
CA ARG A 160 -23.42 21.72 -5.01
C ARG A 160 -22.60 20.62 -5.68
N ILE A 161 -21.80 21.01 -6.66
CA ILE A 161 -20.68 20.17 -7.13
C ILE A 161 -19.39 20.85 -6.69
N GLY A 162 -18.49 20.07 -6.12
CA GLY A 162 -17.26 20.59 -5.58
C GLY A 162 -16.01 20.00 -6.22
N ARG A 163 -14.89 20.68 -5.99
CA ARG A 163 -13.55 20.31 -6.45
C ARG A 163 -12.54 20.61 -5.37
N ASN A 164 -11.52 19.76 -5.26
CA ASN A 164 -10.42 19.88 -4.32
C ASN A 164 -9.34 20.84 -4.86
N PHE A 165 -8.57 21.44 -3.95
CA PHE A 165 -7.45 22.33 -4.22
C PHE A 165 -6.14 21.68 -3.82
N PHE A 166 -5.14 21.72 -4.71
CA PHE A 166 -3.83 21.13 -4.49
C PHE A 166 -2.69 22.12 -4.77
N ARG A 167 -1.63 22.02 -3.96
CA ARG A 167 -0.45 22.89 -3.98
C ARG A 167 0.82 22.06 -4.05
N GLU A 168 1.84 22.57 -4.72
CA GLU A 168 3.19 22.00 -4.66
C GLU A 168 3.84 22.29 -3.29
N PRO A 169 4.38 21.28 -2.59
CA PRO A 169 5.11 21.49 -1.34
C PRO A 169 6.31 22.44 -1.52
N PRO A 170 6.72 23.20 -0.47
CA PRO A 170 7.73 24.28 -0.59
C PRO A 170 9.14 23.84 -0.87
N ASP A 171 9.53 22.71 -0.28
CA ASP A 171 10.81 22.07 -0.50
C ASP A 171 10.52 20.56 -0.54
N PRO A 172 9.95 20.08 -1.65
CA PRO A 172 9.49 18.72 -1.70
C PRO A 172 10.69 17.79 -1.63
N THR A 173 10.69 16.87 -0.66
CA THR A 173 11.54 15.69 -0.75
C THR A 173 11.31 14.99 -2.09
N ALA A 174 12.25 14.15 -2.54
CA ALA A 174 12.08 13.41 -3.79
C ALA A 174 10.72 12.67 -3.87
N LEU A 175 10.18 12.22 -2.73
CA LEU A 175 8.85 11.61 -2.61
C LEU A 175 7.70 12.62 -2.78
N GLN A 176 7.82 13.80 -2.19
CA GLN A 176 6.81 14.87 -2.29
C GLN A 176 6.82 15.54 -3.67
N ALA A 177 7.97 15.56 -4.36
CA ALA A 177 8.15 16.24 -5.65
C ALA A 177 7.36 15.54 -6.78
N ILE A 178 7.19 14.23 -6.64
CA ILE A 178 6.44 13.39 -7.59
C ILE A 178 4.95 13.29 -7.24
N GLY A 179 4.53 13.77 -6.06
CA GLY A 179 3.16 13.63 -5.57
C GLY A 179 2.13 14.36 -6.43
N LEU A 180 2.35 15.65 -6.71
CA LEU A 180 1.38 16.45 -7.50
C LEU A 180 1.33 16.05 -8.99
N PRO A 181 2.45 15.75 -9.68
CA PRO A 181 2.42 15.22 -11.05
C PRO A 181 1.61 13.91 -11.16
N ALA A 182 1.85 12.96 -10.26
CA ALA A 182 1.12 11.69 -10.24
C ALA A 182 -0.38 11.90 -9.97
N LEU A 183 -0.74 12.72 -8.97
CA LEU A 183 -2.12 13.09 -8.69
C LEU A 183 -2.77 13.82 -9.87
N THR A 184 -2.03 14.66 -10.59
CA THR A 184 -2.53 15.39 -11.76
C THR A 184 -2.96 14.43 -12.86
N GLN A 185 -2.15 13.41 -13.13
CA GLN A 185 -2.48 12.40 -14.14
C GLN A 185 -3.64 11.50 -13.69
N LEU A 186 -3.59 10.99 -12.45
CA LEU A 186 -4.60 10.08 -11.91
C LEU A 186 -5.97 10.75 -11.79
N TRP A 187 -6.02 11.95 -11.19
CA TRP A 187 -7.28 12.63 -10.85
C TRP A 187 -7.69 13.67 -11.90
N LYS A 188 -6.99 13.69 -13.04
CA LYS A 188 -7.21 14.63 -14.15
C LYS A 188 -7.28 16.08 -13.65
N LEU A 189 -6.35 16.44 -12.77
CA LEU A 189 -6.34 17.77 -12.17
C LEU A 189 -6.12 18.82 -13.25
N LYS A 190 -6.80 19.95 -13.10
CA LYS A 190 -6.75 21.10 -13.99
C LYS A 190 -5.99 22.23 -13.32
N ASP A 191 -5.50 23.15 -14.12
CA ASP A 191 -4.97 24.40 -13.59
C ASP A 191 -6.09 25.20 -12.91
N ARG A 192 -5.69 26.01 -11.93
CA ARG A 192 -6.57 27.00 -11.30
C ARG A 192 -7.32 27.82 -12.38
N PRO A 193 -8.66 27.87 -12.35
CA PRO A 193 -9.41 28.78 -13.21
C PRO A 193 -9.16 30.22 -12.78
N MET A 194 -8.91 31.09 -13.75
CA MET A 194 -8.67 32.52 -13.51
C MET A 194 -9.88 33.39 -13.88
N ARG A 195 -10.87 32.82 -14.57
CA ARG A 195 -12.03 33.54 -15.09
C ARG A 195 -13.29 32.67 -15.04
N PRO A 196 -14.50 33.27 -14.89
CA PRO A 196 -15.77 32.54 -14.87
C PRO A 196 -16.09 31.74 -16.14
N ASP A 197 -15.54 32.16 -17.29
CA ASP A 197 -15.74 31.53 -18.60
C ASP A 197 -14.75 30.39 -18.91
N ALA A 198 -13.93 29.98 -17.93
CA ALA A 198 -12.99 28.88 -18.08
C ALA A 198 -13.73 27.58 -18.44
N ARG A 199 -13.34 26.96 -19.56
CA ARG A 199 -13.97 25.72 -20.06
C ARG A 199 -13.48 24.49 -19.32
N GLY A 200 -14.31 23.44 -19.34
CA GLY A 200 -13.95 22.13 -18.82
C GLY A 200 -14.26 21.94 -17.33
N PHE A 201 -15.04 22.81 -16.71
CA PHE A 201 -15.51 22.59 -15.34
C PHE A 201 -16.98 22.15 -15.37
N ASP A 202 -17.32 21.17 -14.52
CA ASP A 202 -18.68 20.64 -14.41
C ASP A 202 -19.58 21.53 -13.51
N CYS A 203 -18.99 22.58 -12.92
CA CYS A 203 -19.66 23.60 -12.10
C CYS A 203 -19.86 24.93 -12.85
N GLN A 204 -20.73 25.77 -12.30
CA GLN A 204 -20.78 27.19 -12.63
C GLN A 204 -19.75 27.96 -11.81
N LEU A 205 -18.68 28.46 -12.46
CA LEU A 205 -17.67 29.29 -11.80
C LEU A 205 -18.19 30.71 -11.57
N LEU A 206 -18.29 31.14 -10.32
CA LEU A 206 -18.74 32.49 -9.97
C LEU A 206 -17.56 33.45 -9.78
N THR A 207 -17.69 34.68 -10.28
CA THR A 207 -16.66 35.74 -10.13
C THR A 207 -16.30 35.98 -8.66
N GLU A 208 -17.31 35.97 -7.78
CA GLU A 208 -17.13 36.16 -6.33
C GLU A 208 -16.34 35.01 -5.68
N ASN A 209 -16.58 33.77 -6.11
CA ASN A 209 -15.85 32.60 -5.60
C ASN A 209 -14.40 32.63 -6.06
N LEU A 210 -14.14 32.92 -7.35
CA LEU A 210 -12.78 33.08 -7.86
C LEU A 210 -12.00 34.21 -7.16
N ALA A 211 -12.67 35.28 -6.76
CA ALA A 211 -12.04 36.35 -5.97
C ALA A 211 -11.63 35.85 -4.57
N LYS A 212 -12.48 35.07 -3.89
CA LYS A 212 -12.16 34.45 -2.59
C LYS A 212 -11.06 33.39 -2.69
N GLU A 213 -11.02 32.63 -3.78
CA GLU A 213 -9.99 31.60 -4.02
C GLU A 213 -8.55 32.14 -4.00
N LYS A 214 -8.37 33.43 -4.30
CA LYS A 214 -7.05 34.08 -4.27
C LYS A 214 -6.33 33.98 -2.93
N ALA A 215 -7.08 33.91 -1.83
CA ALA A 215 -6.51 33.76 -0.49
C ALA A 215 -5.97 32.35 -0.22
N ILE A 216 -6.29 31.37 -1.07
CA ILE A 216 -5.89 29.96 -0.94
C ILE A 216 -4.66 29.71 -1.83
N PRO A 217 -3.51 29.27 -1.30
CA PRO A 217 -2.32 29.03 -2.13
C PRO A 217 -2.40 27.65 -2.81
N TYR A 218 -3.15 27.53 -3.90
CA TYR A 218 -3.23 26.30 -4.70
C TYR A 218 -2.91 26.56 -6.19
N SER A 219 -2.42 25.52 -6.88
CA SER A 219 -2.08 25.58 -8.31
C SER A 219 -2.96 24.66 -9.16
N LYS A 220 -3.34 23.49 -8.64
CA LYS A 220 -4.14 22.47 -9.33
C LYS A 220 -5.47 22.19 -8.63
N THR A 221 -6.46 21.73 -9.37
CA THR A 221 -7.81 21.48 -8.85
C THR A 221 -8.52 20.35 -9.60
N GLY A 222 -9.33 19.57 -8.90
CA GLY A 222 -10.03 18.41 -9.48
C GLY A 222 -10.60 17.50 -8.40
N GLY A 223 -10.78 16.21 -8.68
CA GLY A 223 -11.40 15.26 -7.74
C GLY A 223 -12.81 15.71 -7.37
N TYR A 224 -13.75 15.58 -8.31
CA TYR A 224 -15.10 16.09 -8.16
C TYR A 224 -15.93 15.29 -7.14
N PHE A 225 -16.85 15.98 -6.49
CA PHE A 225 -17.82 15.40 -5.56
C PHE A 225 -19.17 16.12 -5.66
N LEU A 226 -20.25 15.40 -5.39
CA LEU A 226 -21.60 15.98 -5.28
C LEU A 226 -21.98 16.15 -3.83
N CYS A 227 -22.55 17.30 -3.49
CA CYS A 227 -22.86 17.68 -2.13
C CYS A 227 -24.36 17.85 -1.95
N ASN A 228 -24.90 17.37 -0.83
CA ASN A 228 -26.25 17.72 -0.39
C ASN A 228 -26.39 17.59 1.13
N MET A 229 -27.44 18.19 1.68
CA MET A 229 -27.86 17.93 3.06
C MET A 229 -28.33 16.48 3.19
N GLY A 230 -27.91 15.81 4.25
CA GLY A 230 -28.22 14.40 4.49
C GLY A 230 -28.18 14.02 5.97
N THR A 231 -28.29 12.73 6.21
CA THR A 231 -28.03 12.10 7.52
C THR A 231 -26.74 11.31 7.42
N SER A 232 -25.93 11.34 8.47
CA SER A 232 -24.64 10.66 8.50
C SER A 232 -24.79 9.18 8.18
N VAL A 233 -23.91 8.66 7.32
CA VAL A 233 -23.85 7.23 6.97
C VAL A 233 -23.07 6.42 8.02
N VAL A 234 -22.34 7.08 8.92
CA VAL A 234 -21.58 6.44 10.00
C VAL A 234 -22.56 5.94 11.08
N PRO A 235 -22.59 4.63 11.39
CA PRO A 235 -23.56 4.09 12.36
C PRO A 235 -23.50 4.78 13.74
N GLU A 236 -22.30 5.11 14.21
CA GLU A 236 -22.06 5.80 15.49
C GLU A 236 -22.65 7.22 15.54
N MET A 237 -23.04 7.77 14.38
CA MET A 237 -23.63 9.11 14.28
C MET A 237 -25.16 9.11 14.39
N GLN A 238 -25.81 7.96 14.56
CA GLN A 238 -27.25 7.84 14.89
C GLN A 238 -28.18 8.74 14.06
N GLY A 239 -27.93 8.85 12.75
CA GLY A 239 -28.75 9.66 11.84
C GLY A 239 -28.55 11.17 11.96
N LYS A 240 -27.48 11.64 12.60
CA LYS A 240 -27.09 13.05 12.71
C LYS A 240 -27.18 13.76 11.35
N LYS A 241 -27.76 14.95 11.30
CA LYS A 241 -27.75 15.80 10.10
C LYS A 241 -26.34 16.30 9.81
N VAL A 242 -25.95 16.25 8.54
CA VAL A 242 -24.63 16.66 8.05
C VAL A 242 -24.75 17.18 6.61
N TYR A 243 -23.75 17.94 6.15
CA TYR A 243 -23.55 18.19 4.72
C TYR A 243 -22.64 17.11 4.15
N GLN A 244 -23.16 16.26 3.26
CA GLN A 244 -22.46 15.10 2.74
C GLN A 244 -21.86 15.40 1.38
N LEU A 245 -20.62 14.94 1.16
CA LEU A 245 -19.89 15.06 -0.10
C LEU A 245 -19.64 13.65 -0.60
N ASN A 246 -20.35 13.27 -1.66
CA ASN A 246 -20.26 11.93 -2.24
C ASN A 246 -19.36 11.97 -3.49
N TYR A 247 -18.20 11.32 -3.39
CA TYR A 247 -17.23 11.19 -4.47
C TYR A 247 -17.51 10.01 -5.40
N ARG A 248 -18.34 9.06 -4.96
CA ARG A 248 -18.36 7.69 -5.47
C ARG A 248 -19.09 7.53 -6.81
N TRP A 249 -19.74 8.59 -7.30
CA TRP A 249 -20.46 8.53 -8.58
C TRP A 249 -19.47 8.32 -9.75
N PRO A 250 -19.61 7.26 -10.56
CA PRO A 250 -18.62 6.92 -11.60
C PRO A 250 -18.33 8.06 -12.58
N ASP A 251 -19.35 8.83 -12.97
CA ASP A 251 -19.23 9.92 -13.95
C ASP A 251 -18.58 11.20 -13.38
N LEU A 252 -18.32 11.25 -12.06
CA LEU A 252 -17.40 12.23 -11.46
C LEU A 252 -15.93 11.88 -11.73
N GLY A 253 -15.65 10.66 -12.20
CA GLY A 253 -14.31 10.12 -12.43
C GLY A 253 -13.48 9.93 -11.16
N PRO A 254 -14.04 9.42 -10.04
CA PRO A 254 -13.25 9.17 -8.85
C PRO A 254 -12.22 8.08 -9.11
N VAL A 255 -11.04 8.22 -8.51
CA VAL A 255 -10.00 7.20 -8.48
C VAL A 255 -9.83 6.75 -7.05
N TYR A 256 -9.54 5.46 -6.84
CA TYR A 256 -9.25 4.94 -5.51
C TYR A 256 -8.20 5.83 -4.79
N PRO A 257 -8.43 6.21 -3.51
CA PRO A 257 -9.48 5.71 -2.62
C PRO A 257 -10.79 6.53 -2.64
N MET A 258 -10.90 7.60 -3.44
CA MET A 258 -12.11 8.47 -3.50
C MET A 258 -13.37 7.72 -3.93
N THR A 259 -13.23 6.60 -4.61
CA THR A 259 -14.34 5.71 -4.98
C THR A 259 -15.06 5.09 -3.79
N ARG A 260 -14.45 5.15 -2.60
CA ARG A 260 -15.04 4.73 -1.33
C ARG A 260 -15.37 5.89 -0.39
N LEU A 261 -15.06 7.12 -0.79
CA LEU A 261 -15.09 8.27 0.08
C LEU A 261 -16.47 8.96 0.09
N ILE A 262 -16.98 9.18 1.29
CA ILE A 262 -17.99 10.19 1.58
C ILE A 262 -17.39 11.10 2.65
N ASP A 263 -17.30 12.39 2.40
CA ASP A 263 -17.00 13.31 3.50
C ASP A 263 -18.30 13.81 4.11
N GLU A 264 -18.28 14.11 5.41
CA GLU A 264 -19.42 14.69 6.10
C GLU A 264 -18.95 15.89 6.92
N ILE A 265 -19.68 17.00 6.84
CA ILE A 265 -19.25 18.27 7.43
C ILE A 265 -20.35 18.87 8.30
N VAL A 266 -19.90 19.49 9.39
CA VAL A 266 -20.67 20.34 10.28
C VAL A 266 -19.95 21.67 10.52
N ARG A 267 -20.71 22.70 10.85
CA ARG A 267 -20.20 23.99 11.31
C ARG A 267 -20.04 23.97 12.83
N ILE A 268 -18.89 24.43 13.31
CA ILE A 268 -18.55 24.47 14.75
C ILE A 268 -18.33 25.91 15.26
N ASP A 269 -17.96 26.83 14.36
CA ASP A 269 -17.84 28.25 14.68
C ASP A 269 -18.04 29.13 13.43
N ASP A 270 -17.97 30.44 13.59
CA ASP A 270 -18.03 31.39 12.48
C ASP A 270 -16.91 31.18 11.46
N GLY A 271 -17.30 30.75 10.25
CA GLY A 271 -16.36 30.44 9.19
C GLY A 271 -15.52 29.20 9.42
N ILE A 272 -15.83 28.36 10.43
CA ILE A 272 -15.07 27.13 10.77
C ILE A 272 -15.97 25.90 10.71
N TYR A 273 -15.56 24.96 9.86
CA TYR A 273 -16.28 23.72 9.59
C TYR A 273 -15.39 22.52 9.87
N LEU A 274 -15.91 21.56 10.63
CA LEU A 274 -15.25 20.30 10.94
C LEU A 274 -15.83 19.21 10.04
N GLY A 275 -14.97 18.56 9.28
CA GLY A 275 -15.30 17.42 8.45
C GLY A 275 -14.77 16.11 9.02
N GLN A 276 -15.48 15.02 8.76
CA GLN A 276 -14.98 13.66 8.93
C GLN A 276 -14.81 12.97 7.58
N LEU A 277 -13.73 12.18 7.47
CA LEU A 277 -13.39 11.34 6.30
C LEU A 277 -14.08 9.98 6.49
N VAL A 278 -15.10 9.67 5.70
CA VAL A 278 -15.83 8.40 5.83
C VAL A 278 -15.52 7.48 4.67
N PHE A 279 -14.97 6.30 4.96
CA PHE A 279 -14.77 5.27 3.94
C PHE A 279 -15.83 4.18 4.04
N ALA A 280 -16.30 3.75 2.87
CA ALA A 280 -17.02 2.49 2.74
C ALA A 280 -16.08 1.31 3.06
N THR A 281 -16.50 0.43 3.96
CA THR A 281 -15.71 -0.72 4.43
C THR A 281 -16.10 -2.04 3.73
N GLN A 282 -17.21 -2.05 2.99
CA GLN A 282 -17.77 -3.15 2.20
C GLN A 282 -18.21 -2.59 0.83
N HIS A 283 -18.22 -3.43 -0.22
CA HIS A 283 -18.52 -3.07 -1.63
C HIS A 283 -17.73 -1.87 -2.22
N TYR A 284 -16.93 -2.11 -3.26
CA TYR A 284 -16.00 -1.09 -3.76
C TYR A 284 -15.98 -0.95 -5.28
N SER A 285 -15.94 0.30 -5.73
CA SER A 285 -15.49 0.68 -7.06
C SER A 285 -14.00 1.08 -7.00
N LEU A 286 -13.24 0.84 -8.06
CA LEU A 286 -11.85 1.26 -8.26
C LEU A 286 -11.75 2.47 -9.22
N GLY A 287 -12.88 2.96 -9.75
CA GLY A 287 -12.96 4.20 -10.54
C GLY A 287 -13.49 3.98 -11.95
N ALA A 288 -13.42 5.01 -12.79
CA ALA A 288 -13.89 4.96 -14.17
C ALA A 288 -12.78 5.34 -15.17
N LEU A 289 -12.51 4.48 -16.16
CA LEU A 289 -11.50 4.68 -17.20
C LEU A 289 -12.14 5.23 -18.47
N VAL A 290 -11.59 6.33 -19.01
CA VAL A 290 -12.04 6.89 -20.30
C VAL A 290 -11.13 6.34 -21.40
N LEU A 291 -11.70 5.54 -22.29
CA LEU A 291 -11.02 4.92 -23.42
C LEU A 291 -10.69 5.95 -24.51
N PRO A 292 -9.73 5.66 -25.42
CA PRO A 292 -9.33 6.57 -26.51
C PRO A 292 -10.48 6.98 -27.46
N ASN A 293 -11.56 6.21 -27.48
CA ASN A 293 -12.77 6.48 -28.25
C ASN A 293 -13.83 7.31 -27.48
N GLY A 294 -13.51 7.77 -26.26
CA GLY A 294 -14.40 8.58 -25.42
C GLY A 294 -15.38 7.80 -24.55
N HIS A 295 -15.40 6.46 -24.61
CA HIS A 295 -16.25 5.63 -23.73
C HIS A 295 -15.69 5.57 -22.30
N VAL A 296 -16.58 5.62 -21.30
CA VAL A 296 -16.24 5.55 -19.87
C VAL A 296 -16.60 4.18 -19.30
N VAL A 297 -15.65 3.46 -18.71
CA VAL A 297 -15.83 2.11 -18.14
C VAL A 297 -15.58 2.14 -16.62
N SER A 298 -16.59 1.80 -15.83
CA SER A 298 -16.49 1.67 -14.35
C SER A 298 -15.77 0.36 -13.96
N ILE A 299 -14.95 0.40 -12.92
CA ILE A 299 -14.12 -0.72 -12.43
C ILE A 299 -14.54 -1.04 -10.99
N GLY A 300 -14.79 -2.32 -10.65
CA GLY A 300 -15.31 -2.77 -9.34
C GLY A 300 -16.83 -2.93 -9.29
N ASP A 301 -17.41 -3.16 -8.11
CA ASP A 301 -18.87 -3.26 -7.92
C ASP A 301 -19.55 -1.98 -8.44
N ASN A 302 -20.49 -2.12 -9.38
CA ASN A 302 -21.30 -1.00 -9.81
C ASN A 302 -22.09 -0.46 -8.60
N TYR A 303 -22.16 0.87 -8.48
CA TYR A 303 -23.04 1.55 -7.53
C TYR A 303 -24.42 0.87 -7.55
N PRO A 304 -25.00 0.46 -6.41
CA PRO A 304 -25.94 -0.63 -6.35
C PRO A 304 -27.34 -0.04 -6.52
N TYR A 305 -27.67 0.40 -7.73
CA TYR A 305 -29.04 0.86 -8.01
C TYR A 305 -29.55 0.48 -9.40
N CYS A 306 -28.90 -0.47 -10.09
CA CYS A 306 -29.37 -0.97 -11.37
C CYS A 306 -29.14 -2.48 -11.53
N SER A 307 -29.68 -3.30 -10.61
CA SER A 307 -29.80 -4.74 -10.87
C SER A 307 -31.11 -5.05 -11.60
N MET A 308 -31.15 -6.15 -12.36
CA MET A 308 -32.37 -6.67 -13.01
C MET A 308 -33.51 -6.92 -12.01
N ILE A 309 -33.18 -7.14 -10.74
CA ILE A 309 -34.11 -7.36 -9.62
C ILE A 309 -34.85 -6.06 -9.25
N ASP A 310 -34.22 -4.89 -9.37
CA ASP A 310 -34.87 -3.60 -9.05
C ASP A 310 -35.89 -3.18 -10.12
N ASN A 311 -35.64 -3.58 -11.38
CA ASN A 311 -36.64 -3.47 -12.44
C ASN A 311 -37.87 -4.38 -12.18
N ILE A 312 -37.68 -5.54 -11.55
CA ILE A 312 -38.77 -6.43 -11.14
C ILE A 312 -39.49 -5.89 -9.88
N LYS A 313 -38.75 -5.32 -8.90
CA LYS A 313 -39.32 -4.64 -7.72
C LYS A 313 -40.21 -3.44 -8.11
N ARG A 314 -39.90 -2.75 -9.22
CA ARG A 314 -40.76 -1.69 -9.80
C ARG A 314 -42.09 -2.19 -10.40
N ILE A 315 -42.15 -3.46 -10.81
CA ILE A 315 -43.34 -4.06 -11.43
C ILE A 315 -44.28 -4.65 -10.36
N PHE A 316 -43.75 -5.05 -9.19
CA PHE A 316 -44.54 -5.62 -8.09
C PHE A 316 -44.19 -5.01 -6.70
N PRO A 317 -44.87 -3.93 -6.27
CA PRO A 317 -44.62 -3.32 -4.97
C PRO A 317 -45.36 -4.09 -3.87
N MET A 318 -44.76 -5.15 -3.33
CA MET A 318 -45.32 -5.95 -2.22
C MET A 318 -44.39 -5.91 -1.00
N GLY A 319 -44.48 -4.85 -0.19
CA GLY A 319 -44.13 -4.87 1.25
C GLY A 319 -42.78 -5.47 1.68
N TRP A 320 -41.68 -5.19 0.99
CA TRP A 320 -40.34 -5.59 1.43
C TRP A 320 -39.75 -4.55 2.41
N MET A 321 -39.23 -5.00 3.55
CA MET A 321 -38.53 -4.18 4.56
C MET A 321 -37.34 -3.43 3.96
N ASP A 322 -37.06 -2.21 4.45
CA ASP A 322 -35.84 -1.44 4.11
C ASP A 322 -34.59 -2.32 4.33
N GLU A 323 -33.91 -2.69 3.24
CA GLU A 323 -32.67 -3.46 3.28
C GLU A 323 -31.56 -2.61 3.94
N LYS A 324 -30.79 -3.22 4.86
CA LYS A 324 -29.57 -2.63 5.46
C LYS A 324 -28.66 -2.08 4.36
N ASP A 325 -28.09 -0.89 4.57
CA ASP A 325 -27.10 -0.30 3.67
C ASP A 325 -25.93 -1.29 3.48
N PRO A 326 -25.67 -1.78 2.24
CA PRO A 326 -24.71 -2.83 2.00
C PRO A 326 -23.26 -2.38 2.21
N TYR A 327 -22.97 -1.08 2.21
CA TYR A 327 -21.59 -0.59 2.11
C TYR A 327 -20.79 -0.67 3.40
N GLY A 328 -21.40 -0.58 4.59
CA GLY A 328 -20.68 -0.39 5.85
C GLY A 328 -19.80 0.89 5.85
N TYR A 329 -19.81 1.68 6.93
CA TYR A 329 -19.06 2.94 6.94
C TYR A 329 -18.28 3.13 8.23
N GLN A 330 -17.09 3.72 8.09
CA GLN A 330 -16.23 4.07 9.20
C GLN A 330 -15.65 5.48 9.03
N ASN A 331 -15.56 6.21 10.14
CA ASN A 331 -14.75 7.43 10.22
C ASN A 331 -13.24 7.07 10.27
N ASN A 332 -12.51 7.60 9.30
CA ASN A 332 -11.09 7.41 9.05
C ASN A 332 -10.27 8.69 9.23
N GLY A 333 -10.79 9.67 9.96
CA GLY A 333 -10.08 10.90 10.28
C GLY A 333 -10.95 12.14 10.18
N PHE A 334 -10.31 13.28 10.43
CA PHE A 334 -10.96 14.58 10.44
C PHE A 334 -10.19 15.57 9.57
N PHE A 335 -10.91 16.52 9.00
CA PHE A 335 -10.32 17.66 8.28
C PHE A 335 -11.03 18.94 8.69
N LEU A 336 -10.32 20.05 8.54
CA LEU A 336 -10.83 21.38 8.83
C LEU A 336 -11.09 22.10 7.51
N MET A 337 -12.16 22.88 7.47
CA MET A 337 -12.44 23.82 6.40
C MET A 337 -12.76 25.20 6.98
N VAL A 338 -12.20 26.24 6.36
CA VAL A 338 -12.26 27.61 6.85
C VAL A 338 -12.64 28.56 5.72
N ASP A 339 -13.56 29.48 6.00
CA ASP A 339 -13.94 30.54 5.07
C ASP A 339 -12.72 31.45 4.79
N PRO A 340 -12.38 31.72 3.51
CA PRO A 340 -11.29 32.61 3.13
C PRO A 340 -11.32 34.01 3.76
N ALA A 341 -12.48 34.49 4.23
CA ALA A 341 -12.57 35.72 5.00
C ALA A 341 -11.70 35.70 6.27
N TYR A 342 -11.42 34.52 6.83
CA TYR A 342 -10.61 34.31 8.02
C TYR A 342 -9.16 33.85 7.70
N ALA A 343 -8.73 33.91 6.43
CA ALA A 343 -7.42 33.42 6.00
C ALA A 343 -6.25 33.96 6.83
N LYS A 344 -6.26 35.26 7.20
CA LYS A 344 -5.19 35.85 8.01
C LYS A 344 -5.12 35.27 9.43
N ALA A 345 -6.26 34.99 10.05
CA ALA A 345 -6.32 34.37 11.37
C ALA A 345 -5.94 32.89 11.30
N PHE A 346 -6.36 32.19 10.24
CA PHE A 346 -6.00 30.79 10.01
C PHE A 346 -4.49 30.60 9.80
N TYR A 347 -3.86 31.51 9.06
CA TYR A 347 -2.42 31.49 8.75
C TYR A 347 -1.54 32.17 9.82
N ALA A 348 -2.10 32.52 10.98
CA ALA A 348 -1.36 33.15 12.07
C ALA A 348 -0.28 32.23 12.66
N ASP A 349 0.69 32.83 13.35
CA ASP A 349 1.84 32.11 13.93
C ASP A 349 1.43 31.03 14.95
N ASP A 350 0.33 31.26 15.67
CA ASP A 350 -0.24 30.39 16.70
C ASP A 350 -1.27 29.40 16.17
N ALA A 351 -1.65 29.49 14.89
CA ALA A 351 -2.60 28.61 14.21
C ALA A 351 -1.88 27.69 13.20
N PHE A 352 -2.07 27.90 11.89
CA PHE A 352 -1.48 27.07 10.81
C PHE A 352 -0.44 27.86 10.00
N PRO A 353 0.70 28.23 10.62
CA PRO A 353 1.73 29.04 10.00
C PRO A 353 2.34 28.40 8.74
N GLN A 354 2.41 27.08 8.70
CA GLN A 354 3.01 26.28 7.62
C GLN A 354 2.22 26.34 6.30
N LEU A 355 0.93 26.72 6.37
CA LEU A 355 0.07 26.82 5.20
C LEU A 355 0.06 28.21 4.57
N ARG A 356 0.82 29.16 5.11
CA ARG A 356 0.94 30.52 4.58
C ARG A 356 1.30 30.53 3.08
N PRO A 357 0.71 31.45 2.30
CA PRO A 357 1.19 31.71 0.95
C PRO A 357 2.67 32.09 0.94
N ARG A 358 3.39 31.69 -0.11
CA ARG A 358 4.83 31.91 -0.34
C ARG A 358 5.05 32.97 -1.43
N PRO A 359 6.24 33.60 -1.50
CA PRO A 359 6.61 34.44 -2.63
C PRO A 359 6.31 33.76 -3.97
N GLY A 360 5.63 34.46 -4.87
CA GLY A 360 5.20 33.93 -6.18
C GLY A 360 3.79 33.33 -6.21
N GLU A 361 3.19 33.03 -5.06
CA GLU A 361 1.80 32.58 -5.00
C GLU A 361 0.82 33.76 -4.90
N ILE A 362 -0.36 33.63 -5.52
CA ILE A 362 -1.36 34.71 -5.61
C ILE A 362 -1.71 35.28 -4.22
N GLY A 363 -1.90 34.41 -3.23
CA GLY A 363 -2.28 34.81 -1.86
C GLY A 363 -1.20 35.60 -1.11
N PHE A 364 0.06 35.57 -1.54
CA PHE A 364 1.16 36.22 -0.84
C PHE A 364 1.04 37.74 -0.85
N ASN A 365 0.75 38.30 -2.03
CA ASN A 365 0.54 39.74 -2.19
C ASN A 365 -0.84 40.16 -1.67
N GLU A 366 -1.89 39.37 -1.99
CA GLU A 366 -3.28 39.66 -1.62
C GLU A 366 -3.48 39.72 -0.09
N LEU A 367 -2.71 38.93 0.68
CA LEU A 367 -2.77 38.94 2.15
C LEU A 367 -1.75 39.89 2.81
N GLY A 368 -0.85 40.52 2.03
CA GLY A 368 0.08 41.55 2.51
C GLY A 368 1.43 41.05 3.02
N TYR A 369 1.85 39.82 2.67
CA TYR A 369 3.12 39.22 3.15
C TYR A 369 4.38 39.75 2.45
N ALA A 370 4.24 40.51 1.36
CA ALA A 370 5.37 41.05 0.59
C ALA A 370 6.21 42.12 1.33
N GLN A 371 5.80 42.56 2.53
CA GLN A 371 6.50 43.59 3.29
C GLN A 371 7.55 43.06 4.28
N THR A 372 7.78 41.75 4.36
CA THR A 372 8.68 41.18 5.37
C THR A 372 9.33 39.88 4.90
N VAL A 373 10.53 39.92 4.32
CA VAL A 373 11.46 38.77 4.34
C VAL A 373 12.92 39.23 4.34
N SER A 374 13.69 38.73 5.31
CA SER A 374 15.16 38.76 5.38
C SER A 374 15.69 37.31 5.28
N THR A 375 16.82 37.14 4.61
CA THR A 375 17.35 35.92 3.99
C THR A 375 18.24 35.08 4.92
N VAL A 376 18.21 33.74 4.83
CA VAL A 376 19.36 32.86 5.20
C VAL A 376 19.41 31.60 4.30
N CYS A 377 20.61 31.30 3.79
CA CYS A 377 20.97 30.14 2.95
C CYS A 377 21.51 28.97 3.78
N VAL A 378 21.44 27.73 3.24
CA VAL A 378 22.13 26.53 3.76
C VAL A 378 23.01 25.92 2.66
N SER A 379 24.19 25.42 3.04
CA SER A 379 25.24 24.86 2.20
C SER A 379 25.25 23.33 2.18
N GLU A 380 25.58 22.75 1.03
CA GLU A 380 25.84 21.32 0.79
C GLU A 380 27.26 20.88 1.15
N GLY A 381 27.43 19.59 1.44
CA GLY A 381 28.72 18.92 1.27
C GLY A 381 28.65 17.42 1.56
N GLU A 382 28.92 16.58 0.56
CA GLU A 382 29.41 15.20 0.77
C GLU A 382 30.07 14.61 -0.50
N LYS A 383 31.24 13.97 -0.32
CA LYS A 383 31.99 13.01 -1.16
C LYS A 383 33.16 12.52 -0.28
N THR A 384 33.60 11.26 -0.17
CA THR A 384 33.85 10.13 -1.11
C THR A 384 34.36 8.93 -0.30
N ALA A 385 34.17 7.68 -0.78
CA ALA A 385 35.23 6.68 -1.03
C ALA A 385 34.63 5.33 -1.48
N ALA A 386 35.32 4.64 -2.40
CA ALA A 386 34.87 3.45 -3.12
C ALA A 386 35.83 2.26 -2.91
N ALA A 387 35.31 1.03 -3.00
CA ALA A 387 35.98 -0.14 -3.57
C ALA A 387 34.96 -1.30 -3.77
N GLY A 388 34.94 -1.92 -4.96
CA GLY A 388 34.35 -3.25 -5.14
C GLY A 388 33.45 -3.49 -6.37
N VAL A 389 33.07 -2.46 -7.14
CA VAL A 389 32.15 -2.63 -8.28
C VAL A 389 32.91 -2.66 -9.60
N GLN A 390 32.54 -3.60 -10.48
CA GLN A 390 33.05 -3.69 -11.84
C GLN A 390 32.52 -2.49 -12.62
N HIS A 391 33.31 -1.43 -12.74
CA HIS A 391 32.92 -0.24 -13.50
C HIS A 391 32.92 -0.54 -15.00
N TRP A 392 31.86 -0.09 -15.69
CA TRP A 392 31.72 -0.08 -17.14
C TRP A 392 31.88 1.35 -17.68
N PRO A 393 33.02 2.04 -17.47
CA PRO A 393 33.18 3.45 -17.80
C PRO A 393 33.08 3.73 -19.31
N GLU A 394 33.23 2.69 -20.13
CA GLU A 394 33.20 2.78 -21.59
C GLU A 394 31.77 2.89 -22.16
N ILE A 395 30.74 2.58 -21.36
CA ILE A 395 29.34 2.62 -21.82
C ILE A 395 28.65 3.84 -21.23
N THR A 396 28.37 4.79 -22.12
CA THR A 396 27.65 6.03 -21.79
C THR A 396 26.19 5.97 -22.20
N ASP A 397 25.87 5.26 -23.30
CA ASP A 397 24.50 4.94 -23.71
C ASP A 397 24.14 3.51 -23.31
N TRP A 398 23.35 3.38 -22.24
CA TRP A 398 22.88 2.10 -21.74
C TRP A 398 21.61 1.59 -22.43
N VAL A 399 20.99 2.37 -23.32
CA VAL A 399 19.82 1.92 -24.09
C VAL A 399 20.25 1.00 -25.23
N ASP A 400 21.22 1.43 -26.04
CA ASP A 400 21.69 0.68 -27.22
C ASP A 400 23.22 0.47 -27.27
N GLY A 401 24.01 1.22 -26.50
CA GLY A 401 25.48 1.13 -26.52
C GLY A 401 26.05 -0.23 -26.14
N TRP A 402 25.31 -1.01 -25.33
CA TRP A 402 25.66 -2.41 -25.00
C TRP A 402 25.79 -3.30 -26.25
N LYS A 403 25.14 -2.96 -27.37
CA LYS A 403 25.21 -3.72 -28.64
C LYS A 403 26.60 -3.73 -29.24
N GLN A 404 27.42 -2.72 -28.93
CA GLN A 404 28.80 -2.63 -29.41
C GLN A 404 29.80 -3.31 -28.48
N ASN A 405 29.42 -3.53 -27.22
CA ASN A 405 30.22 -4.27 -26.27
C ASN A 405 29.92 -5.78 -26.42
N LYS A 406 30.91 -6.56 -26.88
CA LYS A 406 30.72 -8.00 -27.13
C LYS A 406 30.28 -8.79 -25.89
N VAL A 407 30.79 -8.42 -24.71
CA VAL A 407 30.49 -9.11 -23.45
C VAL A 407 29.05 -8.83 -23.04
N LEU A 408 28.64 -7.56 -23.00
CA LEU A 408 27.27 -7.21 -22.64
C LEU A 408 26.26 -7.63 -23.70
N LYS A 409 26.59 -7.54 -25.00
CA LYS A 409 25.75 -8.10 -26.05
C LYS A 409 25.48 -9.57 -25.81
N HIS A 410 26.52 -10.37 -25.52
CA HIS A 410 26.33 -11.79 -25.22
C HIS A 410 25.47 -11.99 -23.96
N LYS A 411 25.81 -11.32 -22.84
CA LYS A 411 25.04 -11.38 -21.59
C LYS A 411 23.57 -11.02 -21.79
N PHE A 412 23.30 -9.96 -22.55
CA PHE A 412 21.96 -9.39 -22.68
C PHE A 412 21.06 -10.12 -23.67
N THR A 413 21.60 -11.00 -24.52
CA THR A 413 20.83 -11.72 -25.54
C THR A 413 20.88 -13.24 -25.41
N THR A 414 21.57 -13.77 -24.40
CA THR A 414 21.74 -15.24 -24.23
C THR A 414 20.91 -15.71 -23.05
N PHE A 415 19.99 -16.64 -23.31
CA PHE A 415 19.20 -17.27 -22.27
C PHE A 415 19.99 -18.38 -21.55
N ILE A 416 19.69 -18.57 -20.27
CA ILE A 416 20.04 -19.75 -19.48
C ILE A 416 18.74 -20.54 -19.30
N LEU A 417 18.65 -21.71 -19.94
CA LEU A 417 17.41 -22.52 -19.96
C LEU A 417 17.69 -24.00 -19.70
N GLU A 418 16.72 -24.65 -19.08
CA GLU A 418 16.59 -26.10 -18.97
C GLU A 418 15.37 -26.61 -19.76
N GLU A 419 15.22 -27.95 -19.79
CA GLU A 419 14.05 -28.59 -20.40
C GLU A 419 12.80 -28.36 -19.55
N SER A 420 11.71 -27.88 -20.19
CA SER A 420 10.44 -27.63 -19.51
C SER A 420 9.86 -28.92 -18.90
N PRO A 421 9.32 -28.86 -17.68
CA PRO A 421 8.49 -29.93 -17.09
C PRO A 421 7.28 -30.35 -17.94
N LYS A 422 6.77 -29.45 -18.79
CA LYS A 422 5.65 -29.71 -19.72
C LYS A 422 6.09 -30.13 -21.13
N GLY A 423 7.39 -30.35 -21.32
CA GLY A 423 7.94 -30.80 -22.60
C GLY A 423 7.62 -29.86 -23.76
N ALA A 424 7.07 -30.42 -24.85
CA ALA A 424 6.79 -29.70 -26.09
C ALA A 424 5.69 -28.63 -25.98
N GLU A 425 4.83 -28.68 -24.95
CA GLU A 425 3.76 -27.70 -24.73
C GLU A 425 4.29 -26.28 -24.57
N ASP A 426 5.48 -26.14 -23.96
CA ASP A 426 6.11 -24.85 -23.73
C ASP A 426 6.84 -24.29 -24.96
N GLY A 427 6.86 -25.02 -26.08
CA GLY A 427 7.51 -24.61 -27.34
C GLY A 427 8.92 -24.07 -27.18
N ASP A 428 9.34 -23.22 -28.13
CA ASP A 428 10.64 -22.56 -28.08
C ASP A 428 10.51 -21.12 -27.56
N VAL A 429 10.89 -20.92 -26.29
CA VAL A 429 10.85 -19.60 -25.63
C VAL A 429 11.90 -18.63 -26.18
N THR A 430 12.93 -19.11 -26.90
CA THR A 430 13.96 -18.21 -27.48
C THR A 430 13.40 -17.34 -28.59
N GLN A 431 12.31 -17.76 -29.23
CA GLN A 431 11.57 -17.00 -30.25
C GLN A 431 10.86 -15.76 -29.68
N LEU A 432 10.77 -15.63 -28.35
CA LEU A 432 10.25 -14.42 -27.72
C LEU A 432 11.19 -13.23 -27.93
N LEU A 433 12.49 -13.45 -28.04
CA LEU A 433 13.52 -12.42 -28.22
C LEU A 433 13.59 -11.97 -29.68
N ARG A 434 13.40 -10.67 -29.93
CA ARG A 434 13.49 -10.10 -31.29
C ARG A 434 14.94 -9.74 -31.64
N GLU A 435 15.22 -9.68 -32.94
CA GLU A 435 16.54 -9.22 -33.41
C GLU A 435 16.82 -7.79 -32.93
N GLY A 436 18.01 -7.59 -32.33
CA GLY A 436 18.43 -6.29 -31.81
C GLY A 436 17.79 -5.88 -30.47
N GLU A 437 17.05 -6.77 -29.82
CA GLU A 437 16.45 -6.59 -28.50
C GLU A 437 17.30 -7.28 -27.42
N SER A 438 17.37 -6.72 -26.20
CA SER A 438 17.87 -7.45 -25.02
C SER A 438 16.75 -8.29 -24.38
N ILE A 439 17.11 -9.30 -23.57
CA ILE A 439 16.13 -10.08 -22.81
C ILE A 439 15.30 -9.17 -21.87
N LEU A 440 15.90 -8.11 -21.31
CA LEU A 440 15.16 -7.17 -20.46
C LEU A 440 14.17 -6.31 -21.26
N GLN A 441 14.54 -5.86 -22.47
CA GLN A 441 13.63 -5.17 -23.39
C GLN A 441 12.50 -6.10 -23.86
N MET A 442 12.81 -7.39 -24.10
CA MET A 442 11.80 -8.42 -24.38
C MET A 442 10.82 -8.54 -23.21
N LEU A 443 11.30 -8.61 -21.96
CA LEU A 443 10.45 -8.65 -20.77
C LEU A 443 9.61 -7.38 -20.62
N GLN A 444 10.18 -6.20 -20.87
CA GLN A 444 9.45 -4.93 -20.88
C GLN A 444 8.29 -4.96 -21.88
N ARG A 445 8.56 -5.46 -23.09
CA ARG A 445 7.54 -5.61 -24.14
C ARG A 445 6.47 -6.63 -23.74
N VAL A 446 6.87 -7.80 -23.24
CA VAL A 446 5.92 -8.83 -22.76
C VAL A 446 5.05 -8.28 -21.62
N SER A 447 5.64 -7.55 -20.68
CA SER A 447 4.92 -6.90 -19.59
C SER A 447 3.95 -5.83 -20.10
N ALA A 448 4.35 -5.03 -21.09
CA ALA A 448 3.47 -4.07 -21.74
C ALA A 448 2.33 -4.77 -22.50
N GLU A 449 2.60 -5.89 -23.17
CA GLU A 449 1.59 -6.73 -23.83
C GLU A 449 0.58 -7.29 -22.82
N ILE A 450 1.03 -7.79 -21.66
CA ILE A 450 0.17 -8.26 -20.56
C ILE A 450 -0.64 -7.10 -19.97
N SER A 451 0.00 -5.96 -19.71
CA SER A 451 -0.67 -4.79 -19.11
C SER A 451 -1.69 -4.15 -20.04
N ALA A 452 -1.49 -4.27 -21.35
CA ALA A 452 -2.46 -3.84 -22.36
C ALA A 452 -3.68 -4.77 -22.46
N GLN A 453 -3.61 -5.97 -21.88
CA GLN A 453 -4.74 -6.91 -21.81
C GLN A 453 -5.65 -6.55 -20.63
N SER A 454 -6.94 -6.83 -20.80
CA SER A 454 -7.95 -6.30 -19.90
C SER A 454 -8.27 -7.20 -18.69
N ASN A 455 -8.46 -6.65 -17.49
CA ASN A 455 -8.86 -7.17 -16.16
C ASN A 455 -10.02 -8.19 -16.09
N PRO A 456 -11.07 -8.23 -16.96
CA PRO A 456 -11.96 -9.40 -17.01
C PRO A 456 -11.22 -10.65 -17.53
N GLN A 457 -9.99 -10.46 -17.98
CA GLN A 457 -9.02 -11.44 -18.40
C GLN A 457 -7.73 -11.32 -17.57
N ASP A 458 -7.77 -10.89 -16.30
CA ASP A 458 -6.67 -11.17 -15.36
C ASP A 458 -6.65 -12.68 -15.07
N ASN A 459 -6.26 -13.42 -16.10
CA ASN A 459 -6.29 -14.86 -16.19
C ASN A 459 -4.86 -15.29 -16.53
N LEU A 460 -4.36 -16.30 -15.81
CA LEU A 460 -3.00 -16.80 -15.96
C LEU A 460 -2.61 -17.15 -17.40
N LYS A 461 -3.58 -17.42 -18.30
CA LYS A 461 -3.32 -17.61 -19.74
C LYS A 461 -2.57 -16.44 -20.40
N HIS A 462 -2.73 -15.23 -19.89
CA HIS A 462 -2.09 -14.02 -20.38
C HIS A 462 -0.64 -13.91 -19.92
N PHE A 463 -0.37 -14.45 -18.74
CA PHE A 463 0.97 -14.58 -18.17
C PHE A 463 1.72 -15.79 -18.73
N GLU A 464 1.13 -16.52 -19.67
CA GLU A 464 1.68 -17.79 -20.15
C GLU A 464 3.06 -17.65 -20.80
N LYS A 465 3.37 -16.51 -21.41
CA LYS A 465 4.74 -16.24 -21.90
C LYS A 465 5.75 -16.21 -20.74
N LEU A 466 5.37 -15.62 -19.61
CA LEU A 466 6.20 -15.58 -18.40
C LEU A 466 6.23 -16.95 -17.72
N ASN A 467 5.13 -17.71 -17.71
CA ASN A 467 5.10 -19.08 -17.19
C ASN A 467 6.03 -20.02 -17.94
N ARG A 468 5.96 -20.00 -19.27
CA ARG A 468 6.83 -20.81 -20.13
C ARG A 468 8.28 -20.45 -19.90
N LEU A 469 8.59 -19.15 -19.78
CA LEU A 469 9.95 -18.70 -19.49
C LEU A 469 10.40 -19.14 -18.09
N PHE A 470 9.53 -19.05 -17.08
CA PHE A 470 9.82 -19.49 -15.71
C PHE A 470 10.06 -21.00 -15.63
N ARG A 471 9.19 -21.81 -16.26
CA ARG A 471 9.35 -23.28 -16.34
C ARG A 471 10.63 -23.70 -17.06
N ARG A 472 11.17 -22.86 -17.92
CA ARG A 472 12.41 -23.10 -18.66
C ARG A 472 13.64 -22.49 -18.00
N GLY A 473 13.51 -21.55 -17.06
CA GLY A 473 14.66 -20.98 -16.34
C GLY A 473 15.29 -22.00 -15.40
N VAL A 474 16.56 -21.84 -15.06
CA VAL A 474 17.30 -22.79 -14.21
C VAL A 474 17.23 -22.33 -12.75
N ALA A 475 16.94 -23.25 -11.82
CA ALA A 475 16.92 -22.90 -10.40
C ALA A 475 18.34 -22.57 -9.89
N PRO A 476 18.54 -21.43 -9.19
CA PRO A 476 19.79 -21.16 -8.47
C PRO A 476 20.08 -22.24 -7.43
N THR A 477 21.34 -22.37 -7.05
CA THR A 477 21.84 -23.34 -6.06
C THR A 477 22.47 -22.64 -4.86
N VAL A 478 22.74 -23.41 -3.81
CA VAL A 478 23.61 -22.99 -2.70
C VAL A 478 24.90 -23.78 -2.76
N GLU A 479 26.03 -23.09 -2.80
CA GLU A 479 27.36 -23.71 -2.77
C GLU A 479 28.14 -23.18 -1.57
N SER A 480 28.48 -24.06 -0.62
CA SER A 480 29.22 -23.69 0.61
C SER A 480 28.55 -22.58 1.45
N GLY A 481 27.22 -22.53 1.43
CA GLY A 481 26.39 -21.54 2.11
C GLY A 481 26.27 -20.21 1.36
N LEU A 482 26.63 -20.17 0.07
CA LEU A 482 26.55 -18.99 -0.79
C LEU A 482 25.50 -19.19 -1.87
N PHE A 483 24.64 -18.19 -2.06
CA PHE A 483 23.71 -18.15 -3.19
C PHE A 483 24.48 -18.17 -4.51
N GLN A 484 24.16 -19.09 -5.42
CA GLN A 484 24.91 -19.30 -6.64
C GLN A 484 23.97 -19.39 -7.85
N GLY A 485 24.20 -18.51 -8.82
CA GLY A 485 23.63 -18.56 -10.16
C GLY A 485 24.47 -19.37 -11.14
N HIS A 486 23.90 -19.61 -12.31
CA HIS A 486 24.46 -20.34 -13.45
C HIS A 486 25.12 -19.42 -14.48
N GLY A 487 25.00 -18.10 -14.32
CA GLY A 487 25.75 -17.12 -15.11
C GLY A 487 27.26 -17.30 -15.01
N ALA A 488 28.02 -16.62 -15.89
CA ALA A 488 29.47 -16.85 -16.03
C ALA A 488 30.26 -16.63 -14.72
N ARG A 489 29.78 -15.70 -13.89
CA ARG A 489 30.29 -15.46 -12.53
C ARG A 489 29.43 -16.15 -11.46
N GLY A 490 28.13 -16.26 -11.73
CA GLY A 490 27.12 -16.83 -10.85
C GLY A 490 26.85 -16.06 -9.55
N PHE A 491 27.38 -14.84 -9.41
CA PHE A 491 27.01 -13.91 -8.34
C PHE A 491 27.21 -12.46 -8.80
N ASN A 492 26.47 -11.50 -8.21
CA ASN A 492 26.65 -10.07 -8.51
C ASN A 492 27.88 -9.54 -7.75
N ILE A 493 27.92 -9.75 -6.44
CA ILE A 493 29.03 -9.36 -5.58
C ILE A 493 29.29 -10.42 -4.49
N ARG A 494 30.50 -10.43 -3.92
CA ARG A 494 30.81 -11.17 -2.68
C ARG A 494 31.66 -10.34 -1.76
N ILE A 495 31.12 -10.06 -0.58
CA ILE A 495 31.78 -9.25 0.45
C ILE A 495 31.62 -9.93 1.80
N ASP A 496 32.71 -9.92 2.56
CA ASP A 496 32.69 -10.24 3.99
C ASP A 496 32.81 -8.93 4.78
N SER A 497 32.14 -8.84 5.92
CA SER A 497 32.21 -7.73 6.87
C SER A 497 32.97 -8.16 8.11
N ASP A 498 33.90 -7.31 8.56
CA ASP A 498 34.57 -7.50 9.85
C ASP A 498 33.75 -6.93 11.02
N GLU A 499 32.65 -6.22 10.74
CA GLU A 499 31.73 -5.74 11.78
C GLU A 499 31.04 -6.92 12.44
N THR A 500 30.94 -6.85 13.76
CA THR A 500 30.36 -7.91 14.58
C THR A 500 28.95 -7.54 15.01
N SER A 501 28.01 -8.47 14.85
CA SER A 501 26.66 -8.40 15.41
C SER A 501 26.44 -9.46 16.48
N ASP A 502 25.58 -9.20 17.46
CA ASP A 502 25.12 -10.23 18.39
C ASP A 502 23.84 -10.89 17.86
N TRP A 503 23.83 -12.22 17.82
CA TRP A 503 22.64 -13.03 17.52
C TRP A 503 22.37 -13.96 18.69
N TYR A 504 21.63 -13.46 19.69
CA TYR A 504 21.23 -14.20 20.88
C TYR A 504 22.43 -14.83 21.59
N GLY A 505 23.44 -14.00 21.91
CA GLY A 505 24.66 -14.40 22.60
C GLY A 505 25.76 -15.00 21.72
N GLU A 506 25.53 -15.14 20.41
CA GLU A 506 26.58 -15.48 19.44
C GLU A 506 27.06 -14.22 18.72
N THR A 507 28.36 -13.96 18.81
CA THR A 507 29.00 -12.95 17.97
C THR A 507 29.11 -13.47 16.55
N THR A 508 28.39 -12.84 15.64
CA THR A 508 28.31 -13.16 14.22
C THR A 508 28.98 -12.08 13.38
N ARG A 509 29.37 -12.45 12.16
CA ARG A 509 29.87 -11.54 11.13
C ARG A 509 29.17 -11.84 9.82
N THR A 510 28.95 -10.81 9.02
CA THR A 510 28.38 -10.99 7.68
C THR A 510 29.43 -11.64 6.78
N ALA A 511 29.11 -12.81 6.23
CA ALA A 511 29.98 -13.53 5.30
C ALA A 511 29.25 -13.82 3.99
N GLY A 512 29.96 -13.65 2.88
CA GLY A 512 29.49 -13.97 1.55
C GLY A 512 28.31 -13.12 1.09
N PHE A 513 28.24 -11.86 1.50
CA PHE A 513 27.15 -10.96 1.12
C PHE A 513 27.06 -10.79 -0.39
N ASP A 514 25.85 -10.96 -0.92
CA ASP A 514 25.48 -10.66 -2.31
C ASP A 514 24.12 -9.98 -2.36
N TYR A 515 23.87 -9.20 -3.39
CA TYR A 515 22.61 -8.51 -3.55
C TYR A 515 22.24 -8.32 -5.02
N TYR A 516 20.93 -8.25 -5.25
CA TYR A 516 20.35 -8.02 -6.56
C TYR A 516 19.28 -6.95 -6.47
N HIS A 517 19.24 -6.11 -7.49
CA HIS A 517 18.26 -5.04 -7.62
C HIS A 517 16.90 -5.63 -7.99
N GLY A 518 15.84 -5.09 -7.41
CA GLY A 518 14.46 -5.52 -7.63
C GLY A 518 13.76 -4.70 -8.72
N ALA A 519 12.94 -5.37 -9.52
CA ALA A 519 11.96 -4.73 -10.38
C ALA A 519 10.64 -5.50 -10.36
N THR A 520 9.50 -4.79 -10.28
CA THR A 520 8.20 -5.42 -10.50
C THR A 520 7.95 -5.56 -12.01
N LEU A 521 7.46 -6.72 -12.46
CA LEU A 521 7.15 -6.95 -13.87
C LEU A 521 5.65 -6.82 -14.15
N ASN A 522 4.83 -7.67 -13.51
CA ASN A 522 3.38 -7.62 -13.57
C ASN A 522 2.80 -8.26 -12.30
N LEU A 523 1.75 -7.69 -11.72
CA LEU A 523 0.93 -8.29 -10.67
C LEU A 523 -0.34 -8.95 -11.21
N HIS A 524 -0.84 -9.90 -10.44
CA HIS A 524 -2.04 -10.71 -10.67
C HIS A 524 -2.88 -10.77 -9.38
N CYS A 525 -4.21 -10.72 -9.49
CA CYS A 525 -5.11 -10.85 -8.34
C CYS A 525 -5.42 -12.33 -8.05
N GLY A 526 -4.49 -13.04 -7.40
CA GLY A 526 -4.61 -14.49 -7.14
C GLY A 526 -5.85 -14.93 -6.34
N PHE A 527 -6.55 -14.01 -5.66
CA PHE A 527 -7.81 -14.33 -4.98
C PHE A 527 -8.97 -14.63 -5.93
N ALA A 528 -8.98 -14.05 -7.15
CA ALA A 528 -10.08 -14.23 -8.10
C ALA A 528 -10.29 -15.69 -8.50
N GLU A 529 -9.23 -16.50 -8.50
CA GLU A 529 -9.24 -17.90 -8.90
C GLU A 529 -9.77 -18.85 -7.81
N THR A 530 -9.59 -18.51 -6.53
CA THR A 530 -10.19 -19.26 -5.41
C THR A 530 -11.71 -19.06 -5.34
N PHE A 531 -12.23 -17.97 -5.91
CA PHE A 531 -13.65 -17.61 -5.83
C PHE A 531 -14.45 -17.86 -7.13
N CYS A 532 -13.80 -18.14 -8.27
CA CYS A 532 -14.45 -18.58 -9.51
C CYS A 532 -14.45 -20.12 -9.62
N PRO A 533 -15.60 -20.81 -9.56
CA PRO A 533 -15.65 -22.25 -9.78
C PRO A 533 -15.51 -22.63 -11.27
N ASP A 534 -15.13 -23.88 -11.52
CA ASP A 534 -15.14 -24.51 -12.85
C ASP A 534 -16.51 -24.34 -13.52
N PRO A 535 -16.59 -23.76 -14.74
CA PRO A 535 -17.86 -23.57 -15.45
C PRO A 535 -18.62 -24.87 -15.75
N ASN A 536 -18.02 -26.05 -15.54
CA ASN A 536 -18.64 -27.35 -15.77
C ASN A 536 -19.12 -28.08 -14.50
N ALA A 537 -18.89 -27.54 -13.29
CA ALA A 537 -19.33 -28.17 -12.05
C ALA A 537 -20.84 -27.90 -11.80
N LYS A 538 -21.61 -28.96 -11.50
CA LYS A 538 -23.03 -28.83 -11.14
C LYS A 538 -23.17 -28.25 -9.71
N PRO A 539 -24.13 -27.34 -9.48
CA PRO A 539 -24.32 -26.73 -8.18
C PRO A 539 -25.05 -27.70 -7.26
N ASP A 540 -24.39 -28.12 -6.18
CA ASP A 540 -25.08 -28.62 -5.00
C ASP A 540 -25.22 -27.46 -3.99
N ASP A 541 -26.39 -27.42 -3.37
CA ASP A 541 -26.86 -26.36 -2.47
C ASP A 541 -26.02 -26.27 -1.20
N GLU A 542 -25.03 -25.35 -1.17
CA GLU A 542 -24.60 -24.59 0.01
C GLU A 542 -23.55 -23.54 -0.40
N TYR A 543 -24.01 -22.41 -0.94
CA TYR A 543 -23.13 -21.28 -1.32
C TYR A 543 -23.23 -20.14 -0.31
N LEU A 544 -22.29 -20.10 0.63
CA LEU A 544 -21.95 -18.88 1.38
C LEU A 544 -21.08 -17.95 0.52
N PHE A 545 -21.34 -16.65 0.65
CA PHE A 545 -20.61 -15.50 0.11
C PHE A 545 -19.08 -15.73 0.24
N PRO A 546 -18.28 -15.91 -0.85
CA PRO A 546 -18.07 -14.95 -1.96
C PRO A 546 -18.24 -15.53 -3.38
N GLY A 547 -18.60 -16.81 -3.53
CA GLY A 547 -18.65 -17.50 -4.83
C GLY A 547 -19.69 -16.95 -5.83
N ARG A 548 -20.74 -16.28 -5.34
CA ARG A 548 -21.77 -15.63 -6.18
C ARG A 548 -21.26 -14.34 -6.84
N LEU A 549 -20.35 -13.62 -6.16
CA LEU A 549 -19.75 -12.37 -6.63
C LEU A 549 -18.85 -12.61 -7.85
N ALA A 550 -18.13 -13.73 -7.87
CA ALA A 550 -17.21 -14.10 -8.93
C ALA A 550 -17.93 -14.50 -10.24
N SER A 551 -19.11 -15.12 -10.13
CA SER A 551 -19.93 -15.51 -11.28
C SER A 551 -20.54 -14.30 -12.01
N ASP A 552 -20.95 -13.26 -11.27
CA ASP A 552 -21.53 -12.04 -11.84
C ASP A 552 -20.46 -11.10 -12.46
N LEU A 553 -19.20 -11.17 -12.01
CA LEU A 553 -18.06 -10.41 -12.55
C LEU A 553 -17.49 -11.00 -13.86
N ALA A 554 -17.80 -12.25 -14.18
CA ALA A 554 -17.29 -12.94 -15.39
C ALA A 554 -17.99 -12.53 -16.70
N LEU A 555 -19.10 -11.78 -16.63
CA LEU A 555 -19.93 -11.41 -17.78
C LEU A 555 -19.89 -9.90 -18.06
N GLY A 556 -18.74 -9.34 -18.46
CA GLY A 556 -18.69 -7.92 -18.87
C GLY A 556 -17.33 -7.35 -19.30
N HIS A 557 -17.05 -7.40 -20.60
CA HIS A 557 -16.12 -6.61 -21.44
C HIS A 557 -15.06 -5.67 -20.80
N SER A 558 -13.80 -5.97 -21.16
CA SER A 558 -12.52 -5.23 -21.14
C SER A 558 -12.31 -3.94 -20.29
N THR A 559 -11.58 -4.03 -19.17
CA THR A 559 -10.96 -2.94 -18.36
C THR A 559 -9.45 -3.16 -18.20
N PRO A 560 -8.49 -2.21 -18.05
CA PRO A 560 -7.04 -2.51 -17.87
C PRO A 560 -6.67 -3.13 -16.50
N ASN A 561 -5.52 -3.81 -16.36
CA ASN A 561 -5.05 -4.42 -15.09
C ASN A 561 -4.79 -3.36 -13.99
N VAL A 562 -5.79 -3.16 -13.12
CA VAL A 562 -5.82 -2.11 -12.11
C VAL A 562 -4.93 -2.42 -10.89
N LEU A 563 -4.66 -3.70 -10.61
CA LEU A 563 -3.74 -4.10 -9.54
C LEU A 563 -2.30 -3.67 -9.88
N ASN A 564 -1.90 -3.80 -11.15
CA ASN A 564 -0.62 -3.31 -11.66
C ASN A 564 -0.49 -1.79 -11.56
N LEU A 565 -1.54 -1.06 -11.94
CA LEU A 565 -1.56 0.40 -11.83
C LEU A 565 -1.51 0.85 -10.37
N LEU A 566 -2.27 0.23 -9.46
CA LEU A 566 -2.28 0.52 -8.02
C LEU A 566 -0.93 0.20 -7.34
N TRP A 567 -0.27 -0.90 -7.68
CA TRP A 567 1.05 -1.19 -7.11
C TRP A 567 2.15 -0.28 -7.66
N HIS A 568 2.13 -0.01 -8.97
CA HIS A 568 3.05 0.95 -9.58
C HIS A 568 2.89 2.38 -9.03
N SER A 569 1.69 2.76 -8.56
CA SER A 569 1.37 4.11 -8.10
C SER A 569 1.17 4.28 -6.58
N ILE A 570 1.02 3.20 -5.80
CA ILE A 570 0.81 3.24 -4.34
C ILE A 570 1.76 2.25 -3.62
N GLY A 571 1.91 1.03 -4.14
CA GLY A 571 2.82 0.01 -3.57
C GLY A 571 4.28 0.49 -3.50
N LYS A 572 4.80 1.08 -4.59
CA LYS A 572 6.14 1.68 -4.65
C LYS A 572 6.35 2.91 -3.76
N TYR A 573 5.26 3.56 -3.35
CA TYR A 573 5.28 4.76 -2.50
C TYR A 573 5.25 4.40 -1.01
N ILE A 574 4.69 3.22 -0.66
CA ILE A 574 4.55 2.73 0.71
C ILE A 574 5.65 1.72 1.07
N PHE A 575 6.14 0.93 0.11
CA PHE A 575 7.22 -0.04 0.30
C PHE A 575 8.35 0.22 -0.72
N PRO A 576 9.42 0.93 -0.34
CA PRO A 576 10.56 1.23 -1.22
C PRO A 576 11.48 0.01 -1.40
N TRP A 577 10.90 -1.14 -1.75
CA TRP A 577 11.63 -2.37 -2.06
C TRP A 577 12.60 -2.12 -3.21
N ALA A 578 13.88 -2.35 -2.95
CA ALA A 578 14.98 -2.13 -3.89
C ALA A 578 15.58 -3.44 -4.40
N GLY A 579 15.13 -4.59 -3.89
CA GLY A 579 15.66 -5.91 -4.24
C GLY A 579 15.82 -6.84 -3.05
N LYS A 580 16.74 -7.81 -3.19
CA LYS A 580 17.04 -8.80 -2.14
C LYS A 580 18.54 -8.98 -1.99
N SER A 581 18.98 -9.30 -0.78
CA SER A 581 20.36 -9.70 -0.48
C SER A 581 20.43 -11.05 0.20
N TYR A 582 21.57 -11.72 0.06
CA TYR A 582 21.84 -13.06 0.55
C TYR A 582 23.15 -13.07 1.33
N GLU A 583 23.13 -13.72 2.48
CA GLU A 583 24.24 -13.87 3.40
C GLU A 583 24.37 -15.34 3.81
N LYS A 584 25.56 -15.77 4.20
CA LYS A 584 25.76 -17.14 4.70
C LYS A 584 25.04 -17.30 6.06
N ILE A 585 24.26 -18.37 6.20
CA ILE A 585 23.63 -18.74 7.46
C ILE A 585 24.46 -19.79 8.20
N SER A 586 24.54 -19.71 9.54
CA SER A 586 25.17 -20.74 10.37
C SER A 586 24.20 -21.88 10.69
N GLY A 587 24.71 -23.08 10.97
CA GLY A 587 23.88 -24.19 11.45
C GLY A 587 23.10 -23.83 12.72
N ARG A 588 23.73 -23.07 13.63
CA ARG A 588 23.09 -22.51 14.83
C ARG A 588 21.87 -21.66 14.50
N LYS A 589 22.03 -20.62 13.65
CA LYS A 589 20.95 -19.71 13.29
C LYS A 589 19.84 -20.43 12.51
N LEU A 590 20.21 -21.30 11.59
CA LEU A 590 19.27 -22.08 10.78
C LEU A 590 18.39 -23.00 11.65
N SER A 591 19.02 -23.76 12.57
CA SER A 591 18.30 -24.67 13.46
C SER A 591 17.25 -23.95 14.30
N MET A 592 17.52 -22.72 14.75
CA MET A 592 16.54 -21.90 15.48
C MET A 592 15.42 -21.40 14.56
N LEU A 593 15.75 -20.89 13.37
CA LEU A 593 14.76 -20.29 12.48
C LEU A 593 13.78 -21.31 11.90
N LEU A 594 14.20 -22.57 11.75
CA LEU A 594 13.38 -23.70 11.29
C LEU A 594 12.74 -24.52 12.42
N ASP A 595 12.96 -24.16 13.70
CA ASP A 595 12.41 -24.90 14.83
C ASP A 595 10.89 -24.65 14.97
N GLU A 596 10.13 -25.74 14.98
CA GLU A 596 8.67 -25.75 15.14
C GLU A 596 8.22 -26.50 16.39
N SER A 597 9.15 -26.82 17.31
CA SER A 597 8.86 -27.61 18.52
C SER A 597 7.82 -26.96 19.44
N SER A 598 7.17 -27.75 20.30
CA SER A 598 6.15 -27.23 21.23
C SER A 598 6.73 -26.40 22.39
N ASP A 599 8.04 -26.53 22.65
CA ASP A 599 8.79 -25.92 23.76
C ASP A 599 9.69 -24.74 23.32
N LEU A 600 9.37 -24.08 22.20
CA LEU A 600 10.16 -22.95 21.65
C LEU A 600 10.45 -21.85 22.68
N ALA A 601 9.51 -21.55 23.58
CA ALA A 601 9.70 -20.53 24.62
C ALA A 601 10.78 -20.92 25.65
N GLU A 602 10.98 -22.22 25.88
CA GLU A 602 12.01 -22.75 26.77
C GLU A 602 13.36 -22.80 26.05
N ARG A 603 13.35 -23.19 24.77
CA ARG A 603 14.52 -23.30 23.89
C ARG A 603 15.14 -21.97 23.50
N TYR A 604 14.32 -20.96 23.20
CA TYR A 604 14.76 -19.65 22.70
C TYR A 604 14.02 -18.49 23.41
N PRO A 605 14.18 -18.34 24.73
CA PRO A 605 13.37 -17.43 25.54
C PRO A 605 13.49 -15.98 25.07
N GLU A 606 14.69 -15.53 24.68
CA GLU A 606 14.92 -14.17 24.18
C GLU A 606 14.26 -13.92 22.82
N ARG A 607 14.36 -14.87 21.87
CA ARG A 607 13.73 -14.73 20.55
C ARG A 607 12.21 -14.77 20.66
N VAL A 608 11.66 -15.68 21.46
CA VAL A 608 10.21 -15.76 21.70
C VAL A 608 9.71 -14.51 22.43
N HIS A 609 10.49 -13.96 23.38
CA HIS A 609 10.16 -12.69 24.01
C HIS A 609 10.14 -11.53 22.99
N ALA A 610 11.10 -11.46 22.07
CA ALA A 610 11.10 -10.48 20.99
C ALA A 610 9.86 -10.65 20.08
N LEU A 611 9.52 -11.88 19.68
CA LEU A 611 8.32 -12.16 18.86
C LEU A 611 7.02 -11.75 19.56
N LYS A 612 6.94 -11.97 20.88
CA LYS A 612 5.78 -11.62 21.70
C LYS A 612 5.61 -10.12 21.88
N THR A 613 6.71 -9.40 22.06
CA THR A 613 6.70 -7.97 22.39
C THR A 613 6.65 -7.07 21.17
N HIS A 614 7.13 -7.57 20.02
CA HIS A 614 7.16 -6.82 18.79
C HIS A 614 5.82 -6.93 18.03
N LEU A 615 5.18 -5.79 17.75
CA LEU A 615 3.82 -5.75 17.17
C LEU A 615 3.72 -6.47 15.82
N ALA A 616 4.75 -6.33 14.98
CA ALA A 616 4.81 -6.95 13.65
C ALA A 616 4.78 -8.49 13.67
N SER A 617 5.34 -9.11 14.70
CA SER A 617 5.54 -10.56 14.77
C SER A 617 4.39 -11.32 15.41
N ALA A 618 3.27 -10.66 15.70
CA ALA A 618 2.07 -11.29 16.26
C ALA A 618 1.59 -12.55 15.49
N PRO A 619 1.61 -12.60 14.14
CA PRO A 619 1.23 -13.81 13.40
C PRO A 619 2.17 -14.98 13.71
N HIS A 620 3.47 -14.73 13.77
CA HIS A 620 4.50 -15.71 14.08
C HIS A 620 4.47 -16.14 15.55
N TYR A 621 4.24 -15.21 16.49
CA TYR A 621 4.04 -15.56 17.90
C TYR A 621 2.77 -16.41 18.10
N THR A 622 1.74 -16.20 17.28
CA THR A 622 0.55 -17.07 17.27
C THR A 622 0.91 -18.50 16.85
N LEU A 623 1.85 -18.69 15.92
CA LEU A 623 2.35 -20.02 15.58
C LEU A 623 3.08 -20.67 16.76
N VAL A 624 3.89 -19.90 17.50
CA VAL A 624 4.56 -20.38 18.73
C VAL A 624 3.54 -20.89 19.75
N GLU A 625 2.46 -20.13 20.00
CA GLU A 625 1.40 -20.55 20.93
C GLU A 625 0.62 -21.78 20.42
N LYS A 626 0.39 -21.88 19.10
CA LYS A 626 -0.27 -23.06 18.50
C LYS A 626 0.60 -24.32 18.61
N ASN A 627 1.91 -24.21 18.38
CA ASN A 627 2.83 -25.33 18.53
C ASN A 627 2.87 -25.80 20.00
N LYS A 628 2.90 -24.86 20.95
CA LYS A 628 2.81 -25.15 22.39
C LYS A 628 1.51 -25.86 22.78
N ALA A 629 0.41 -25.53 22.10
CA ALA A 629 -0.89 -26.16 22.31
C ALA A 629 -1.03 -27.52 21.61
N HIS A 630 0.02 -28.04 20.96
CA HIS A 630 -0.01 -29.25 20.15
C HIS A 630 -1.13 -29.23 19.10
N TYR A 631 -1.30 -28.07 18.44
CA TYR A 631 -2.32 -27.88 17.40
C TYR A 631 -2.13 -28.83 16.19
N TRP A 632 -0.91 -29.31 15.96
CA TRP A 632 -0.55 -30.17 14.83
C TRP A 632 -0.44 -31.63 15.23
N ASP A 633 -1.01 -32.51 14.41
CA ASP A 633 -0.95 -33.97 14.62
C ASP A 633 0.38 -34.61 14.16
N ALA A 634 1.12 -33.92 13.29
CA ALA A 634 2.38 -34.41 12.71
C ALA A 634 3.54 -33.45 13.03
N GLU A 635 4.70 -34.02 13.37
CA GLU A 635 5.94 -33.28 13.60
C GLU A 635 6.46 -32.60 12.33
N GLY A 636 7.14 -31.46 12.47
CA GLY A 636 7.75 -30.73 11.35
C GLY A 636 8.87 -31.53 10.67
N VAL A 637 9.22 -31.15 9.44
CA VAL A 637 10.16 -31.90 8.58
C VAL A 637 11.54 -32.08 9.23
N PHE A 638 11.97 -31.12 10.05
CA PHE A 638 13.26 -31.16 10.75
C PHE A 638 13.18 -31.61 12.21
N ALA A 639 12.00 -32.03 12.70
CA ALA A 639 11.79 -32.33 14.12
C ALA A 639 12.74 -33.41 14.65
N GLN A 640 13.08 -34.42 13.83
CA GLN A 640 14.02 -35.48 14.23
C GLN A 640 15.40 -34.95 14.67
N HIS A 641 15.87 -33.86 14.03
CA HIS A 641 17.16 -33.21 14.31
C HIS A 641 17.08 -32.12 15.39
N LEU A 642 15.90 -31.95 16.00
CA LEU A 642 15.64 -31.01 17.09
C LEU A 642 15.27 -31.73 18.39
N LYS A 643 15.07 -33.05 18.37
CA LYS A 643 14.70 -33.86 19.55
C LYS A 643 15.76 -33.89 20.63
N SER A 644 17.05 -33.85 20.27
CA SER A 644 18.16 -33.87 21.23
C SER A 644 18.23 -32.59 22.07
N GLY A 645 17.78 -31.46 21.53
CA GLY A 645 17.67 -30.18 22.24
C GLY A 645 17.88 -28.99 21.30
N ALA A 646 17.95 -27.79 21.87
CA ALA A 646 18.34 -26.58 21.15
C ALA A 646 19.86 -26.54 20.98
N TRP A 647 20.35 -25.80 19.98
CA TRP A 647 21.79 -25.75 19.66
C TRP A 647 22.69 -25.48 20.87
N ASP A 648 22.35 -24.45 21.65
CA ASP A 648 23.11 -24.05 22.84
C ASP A 648 22.81 -24.92 24.08
N ARG A 649 21.77 -25.76 24.01
CA ARG A 649 21.23 -26.51 25.15
C ARG A 649 20.73 -27.89 24.73
N GLY A 650 21.63 -28.87 24.79
CA GLY A 650 21.31 -30.29 24.70
C GLY A 650 21.41 -30.92 23.30
N MET A 651 21.50 -30.12 22.23
CA MET A 651 21.66 -30.67 20.87
C MET A 651 22.94 -31.51 20.74
N SER A 652 22.79 -32.71 20.17
CA SER A 652 23.87 -33.67 19.93
C SER A 652 24.90 -33.14 18.91
N ASP A 653 26.12 -33.66 18.93
CA ASP A 653 27.14 -33.28 17.95
C ASP A 653 26.76 -33.76 16.54
N GLU A 654 26.07 -34.90 16.44
CA GLU A 654 25.53 -35.42 15.18
C GLU A 654 24.49 -34.47 14.57
N ASP A 655 23.56 -33.96 15.39
CA ASP A 655 22.54 -33.01 14.91
C ASP A 655 23.15 -31.64 14.58
N LYS A 656 24.15 -31.19 15.33
CA LYS A 656 24.91 -29.97 14.98
C LYS A 656 25.61 -30.12 13.63
N ALA A 657 26.25 -31.26 13.39
CA ALA A 657 26.89 -31.55 12.11
C ALA A 657 25.88 -31.60 10.96
N PHE A 658 24.68 -32.14 11.20
CA PHE A 658 23.56 -32.08 10.25
C PHE A 658 23.22 -30.62 9.91
N TRP A 659 23.00 -29.76 10.91
CA TRP A 659 22.61 -28.38 10.70
C TRP A 659 23.68 -27.53 10.01
N GLU A 660 24.97 -27.75 10.30
CA GLU A 660 26.06 -27.11 9.56
C GLU A 660 26.10 -27.56 8.09
N ASN A 661 25.91 -28.86 7.83
CA ASN A 661 25.87 -29.38 6.48
C ASN A 661 24.64 -28.84 5.72
N GLU A 662 23.48 -28.81 6.35
CA GLU A 662 22.23 -28.29 5.79
C GLU A 662 22.39 -26.81 5.44
N ALA A 663 22.93 -26.00 6.36
CA ALA A 663 23.22 -24.59 6.12
C ALA A 663 24.22 -24.37 4.98
N ALA A 664 25.27 -25.20 4.89
CA ALA A 664 26.27 -25.08 3.83
C ALA A 664 25.78 -25.57 2.46
N SER A 665 24.82 -26.50 2.43
CA SER A 665 24.41 -27.17 1.19
C SER A 665 23.15 -26.58 0.57
N HIS A 666 22.24 -26.03 1.37
CA HIS A 666 20.90 -25.73 0.89
C HIS A 666 20.36 -24.35 1.25
N TRP A 667 20.91 -23.66 2.26
CA TRP A 667 20.28 -22.48 2.83
C TRP A 667 21.14 -21.22 2.79
N VAL A 668 20.47 -20.08 2.65
CA VAL A 668 21.06 -18.74 2.83
C VAL A 668 20.14 -17.87 3.69
N ASP A 669 20.74 -16.92 4.39
CA ASP A 669 20.01 -15.89 5.12
C ASP A 669 19.68 -14.74 4.17
N GLY A 670 18.39 -14.48 3.99
CA GLY A 670 17.88 -13.55 3.01
C GLY A 670 17.31 -12.30 3.65
N HIS A 671 17.58 -11.13 3.06
CA HIS A 671 16.99 -9.86 3.46
C HIS A 671 16.36 -9.17 2.25
N ASN A 672 15.18 -8.57 2.43
CA ASN A 672 14.71 -7.57 1.48
C ASN A 672 15.50 -6.28 1.72
N ILE A 673 16.00 -5.66 0.65
CA ILE A 673 16.71 -4.38 0.71
C ILE A 673 15.77 -3.24 0.33
N GLN A 674 15.94 -2.08 0.98
CA GLN A 674 15.12 -0.89 0.73
C GLN A 674 16.00 0.32 0.39
N ASP A 675 15.58 1.13 -0.57
CA ASP A 675 16.33 2.32 -0.98
C ASP A 675 16.17 3.50 0.00
N LYS A 676 16.91 4.59 -0.25
CA LYS A 676 16.96 5.78 0.61
C LYS A 676 15.59 6.38 0.97
N ARG A 677 14.53 6.13 0.19
CA ARG A 677 13.17 6.60 0.49
C ARG A 677 12.65 6.05 1.82
N VAL A 678 13.14 4.89 2.25
CA VAL A 678 12.75 4.25 3.51
C VAL A 678 13.23 5.02 4.75
N ILE A 679 14.29 5.83 4.64
CA ILE A 679 14.95 6.46 5.79
C ILE A 679 13.99 7.36 6.55
N ALA A 680 13.11 8.08 5.84
CA ALA A 680 12.07 8.92 6.46
C ALA A 680 11.05 8.11 7.29
N ALA A 681 10.91 6.82 7.00
CA ALA A 681 10.05 5.88 7.70
C ALA A 681 10.82 5.00 8.72
N ASP A 682 12.11 5.24 8.98
CA ASP A 682 12.92 4.44 9.91
C ASP A 682 12.24 4.15 11.26
N PRO A 683 11.64 5.15 11.96
CA PRO A 683 10.95 4.90 13.23
C PRO A 683 9.77 3.94 13.09
N LEU A 684 9.01 4.05 11.99
CA LEU A 684 7.88 3.17 11.70
C LEU A 684 8.38 1.76 11.34
N MET A 685 9.37 1.66 10.46
CA MET A 685 9.93 0.39 10.00
C MET A 685 10.48 -0.44 11.16
N ARG A 686 11.13 0.20 12.14
CA ARG A 686 11.57 -0.46 13.39
C ARG A 686 10.43 -1.00 14.27
N ILE A 687 9.18 -0.55 14.05
CA ILE A 687 7.99 -1.04 14.76
C ILE A 687 7.27 -2.13 13.94
N VAL A 688 7.26 -2.00 12.62
CA VAL A 688 6.52 -2.91 11.71
C VAL A 688 7.37 -4.04 11.15
N ASP A 689 8.68 -4.04 11.39
CA ASP A 689 9.58 -5.11 10.99
C ASP A 689 10.66 -5.30 12.05
N MET A 690 10.58 -6.42 12.77
CA MET A 690 11.51 -6.71 13.86
C MET A 690 12.93 -7.00 13.39
N ASN A 691 13.09 -7.27 12.09
CA ASN A 691 14.38 -7.57 11.50
C ASN A 691 14.92 -6.38 10.69
N TYR A 692 14.29 -5.20 10.83
CA TYR A 692 14.72 -3.97 10.18
C TYR A 692 16.04 -3.48 10.77
N ARG A 693 17.07 -3.39 9.92
CA ARG A 693 18.41 -2.97 10.32
C ARG A 693 19.06 -2.02 9.33
N ILE A 694 20.03 -1.29 9.86
CA ILE A 694 21.01 -0.57 9.07
C ILE A 694 22.10 -1.59 8.70
N PRO A 695 22.40 -1.80 7.40
CA PRO A 695 23.48 -2.68 6.99
C PRO A 695 24.83 -2.12 7.47
N ASP A 696 25.79 -3.01 7.71
CA ASP A 696 27.18 -2.68 8.05
C ASP A 696 27.78 -1.68 7.04
N ALA A 697 28.78 -0.90 7.47
CA ALA A 697 29.38 0.13 6.64
C ALA A 697 30.02 -0.44 5.36
N ALA A 698 30.59 -1.64 5.43
CA ALA A 698 31.12 -2.34 4.25
C ALA A 698 30.03 -2.64 3.21
N LEU A 699 28.86 -3.08 3.68
CA LEU A 699 27.69 -3.38 2.84
C LEU A 699 27.10 -2.11 2.23
N GLN A 700 27.02 -1.03 3.02
CA GLN A 700 26.59 0.28 2.54
C GLN A 700 27.55 0.86 1.50
N ALA A 701 28.85 0.71 1.69
CA ALA A 701 29.85 1.17 0.73
C ALA A 701 29.72 0.41 -0.61
N ALA A 702 29.47 -0.89 -0.54
CA ALA A 702 29.22 -1.72 -1.73
C ALA A 702 27.95 -1.30 -2.47
N SER A 703 26.86 -1.10 -1.72
CA SER A 703 25.58 -0.58 -2.22
C SER A 703 25.75 0.80 -2.88
N ALA A 704 26.47 1.71 -2.24
CA ALA A 704 26.72 3.07 -2.72
C ALA A 704 27.55 3.13 -4.00
N ALA A 705 28.40 2.12 -4.23
CA ALA A 705 29.17 1.99 -5.46
C ALA A 705 28.34 1.40 -6.63
N GLY A 706 27.19 0.78 -6.33
CA GLY A 706 26.29 0.19 -7.32
C GLY A 706 25.40 1.23 -8.03
N PRO A 707 24.68 0.80 -9.08
CA PRO A 707 23.83 1.68 -9.90
C PRO A 707 22.59 2.22 -9.19
N SER A 708 22.13 1.55 -8.15
CA SER A 708 20.93 1.92 -7.38
C SER A 708 21.10 1.53 -5.91
N PRO A 709 21.69 2.42 -5.08
CA PRO A 709 22.00 2.08 -3.70
C PRO A 709 20.77 1.81 -2.84
N PHE A 710 20.81 0.73 -2.06
CA PHE A 710 19.93 0.49 -0.93
C PHE A 710 20.50 1.05 0.38
N ALA A 711 19.62 1.44 1.31
CA ALA A 711 19.96 2.05 2.58
C ALA A 711 19.65 1.15 3.79
N ARG A 712 18.72 0.21 3.66
CA ARG A 712 18.23 -0.63 4.77
C ARG A 712 18.05 -2.07 4.33
N GLN A 713 18.09 -2.96 5.32
CA GLN A 713 17.69 -4.36 5.20
C GLN A 713 16.52 -4.61 6.15
N GLY A 714 15.59 -5.48 5.74
CA GLY A 714 14.45 -5.87 6.55
C GLY A 714 13.73 -7.08 5.97
N TYR A 715 12.64 -7.50 6.60
CA TYR A 715 11.79 -8.60 6.16
C TYR A 715 12.60 -9.85 5.79
N ILE A 716 13.28 -10.42 6.79
CA ILE A 716 14.15 -11.57 6.55
C ILE A 716 13.35 -12.76 6.00
N PHE A 717 14.05 -13.58 5.23
CA PHE A 717 13.56 -14.84 4.71
C PHE A 717 14.68 -15.87 4.70
N LEU A 718 14.29 -17.13 4.67
CA LEU A 718 15.22 -18.22 4.43
C LEU A 718 15.18 -18.58 2.95
N GLY A 719 16.29 -18.40 2.25
CA GLY A 719 16.45 -18.83 0.88
C GLY A 719 16.89 -20.29 0.84
N VAL A 720 16.26 -21.11 0.00
CA VAL A 720 16.57 -22.54 -0.10
C VAL A 720 16.53 -23.05 -1.53
N ASP A 721 17.53 -23.86 -1.89
CA ASP A 721 17.62 -24.49 -3.19
C ASP A 721 16.97 -25.89 -3.25
N ASP A 722 17.06 -26.51 -4.42
CA ASP A 722 16.57 -27.86 -4.74
C ASP A 722 15.09 -28.14 -4.40
N ARG A 723 14.26 -27.09 -4.34
CA ARG A 723 12.82 -27.22 -4.06
C ARG A 723 12.01 -27.44 -5.33
N GLU A 724 10.92 -28.18 -5.19
CA GLU A 724 9.92 -28.27 -6.24
C GLU A 724 8.96 -27.09 -6.15
N SER A 725 8.52 -26.59 -7.31
CA SER A 725 7.58 -25.47 -7.36
C SER A 725 6.24 -25.86 -6.74
N ILE A 726 5.77 -25.00 -5.84
CA ILE A 726 4.52 -25.15 -5.09
C ILE A 726 3.30 -24.90 -5.98
N LEU A 727 3.48 -24.14 -7.07
CA LEU A 727 2.42 -23.81 -8.00
C LEU A 727 2.22 -24.95 -9.02
N PRO A 728 1.04 -25.61 -9.06
CA PRO A 728 0.80 -26.73 -9.96
C PRO A 728 1.02 -26.40 -11.44
N MET A 729 0.74 -25.16 -11.85
CA MET A 729 0.94 -24.65 -13.21
C MET A 729 2.39 -24.72 -13.72
N ASN A 730 3.36 -24.79 -12.82
CA ASN A 730 4.78 -24.91 -13.17
C ASN A 730 5.21 -26.37 -13.40
N ASN A 731 4.41 -27.33 -12.97
CA ASN A 731 4.72 -28.75 -12.99
C ASN A 731 4.10 -29.46 -14.21
N GLY A 732 4.68 -30.61 -14.60
CA GLY A 732 4.10 -31.53 -15.58
C GLY A 732 3.72 -32.87 -14.94
N ASP A 733 3.06 -33.75 -15.72
CA ASP A 733 2.49 -35.01 -15.25
C ASP A 733 3.52 -36.01 -14.67
N GLY A 734 4.79 -35.88 -15.04
CA GLY A 734 5.88 -36.75 -14.57
C GLY A 734 7.17 -36.04 -14.18
N LYS A 735 7.22 -34.70 -14.24
CA LYS A 735 8.40 -33.89 -13.91
C LYS A 735 7.95 -32.65 -13.15
N LYS A 736 8.57 -32.39 -11.99
CA LYS A 736 8.33 -31.20 -11.19
C LYS A 736 9.36 -30.13 -11.51
N LYS A 737 8.96 -28.85 -11.48
CA LYS A 737 9.87 -27.73 -11.71
C LYS A 737 10.74 -27.52 -10.48
N LYS A 738 12.06 -27.55 -10.65
CA LYS A 738 12.97 -27.11 -9.59
C LYS A 738 13.04 -25.59 -9.53
N VAL A 739 13.06 -25.03 -8.33
CA VAL A 739 13.06 -23.59 -8.04
C VAL A 739 13.92 -23.32 -6.81
N PHE A 740 14.35 -22.07 -6.67
CA PHE A 740 14.87 -21.56 -5.41
C PHE A 740 13.74 -20.83 -4.67
N GLN A 741 13.48 -21.21 -3.42
CA GLN A 741 12.34 -20.70 -2.64
C GLN A 741 12.78 -19.69 -1.57
N PHE A 742 11.95 -18.67 -1.35
CA PHE A 742 12.08 -17.77 -0.18
C PHE A 742 10.96 -18.07 0.81
N HIS A 743 11.34 -18.52 2.01
CA HIS A 743 10.41 -18.84 3.09
C HIS A 743 10.32 -17.70 4.10
N TYR A 744 9.11 -17.15 4.27
CA TYR A 744 8.79 -16.07 5.23
C TYR A 744 7.97 -16.56 6.44
N ARG A 745 7.57 -17.84 6.45
CA ARG A 745 6.43 -18.33 7.24
C ARG A 745 6.81 -19.07 8.53
N PHE A 746 8.05 -19.51 8.68
CA PHE A 746 8.50 -20.23 9.87
C PHE A 746 8.36 -19.36 11.14
N PRO A 747 7.94 -19.94 12.28
CA PRO A 747 7.54 -19.21 13.48
C PRO A 747 8.62 -18.27 14.03
N MET A 748 9.89 -18.56 13.80
CA MET A 748 10.99 -17.80 14.38
C MET A 748 11.49 -16.65 13.49
N ILE A 749 10.92 -16.46 12.29
CA ILE A 749 11.26 -15.38 11.33
C ILE A 749 10.72 -14.01 11.78
N GLY A 750 9.43 -13.93 12.13
CA GLY A 750 8.82 -12.73 12.71
C GLY A 750 8.53 -11.56 11.76
N GLY A 751 8.15 -11.83 10.51
CA GLY A 751 7.69 -10.80 9.56
C GLY A 751 6.23 -10.36 9.76
N PRO A 752 5.83 -9.14 9.35
CA PRO A 752 4.44 -8.69 9.47
C PRO A 752 3.49 -9.37 8.48
N VAL A 753 2.18 -9.21 8.70
CA VAL A 753 1.16 -9.47 7.66
C VAL A 753 1.27 -8.39 6.56
N PRO A 754 1.18 -8.73 5.26
CA PRO A 754 0.90 -10.07 4.72
C PRO A 754 2.14 -10.93 4.47
N ILE A 755 3.36 -10.45 4.73
CA ILE A 755 4.62 -11.16 4.44
C ILE A 755 4.68 -12.55 5.11
N GLY A 756 4.09 -12.73 6.30
CA GLY A 756 3.96 -14.05 6.94
C GLY A 756 3.11 -15.10 6.17
N PHE A 757 2.42 -14.70 5.11
CA PHE A 757 1.71 -15.60 4.17
C PHE A 757 2.44 -15.79 2.84
N CYS A 758 3.56 -15.08 2.65
CA CYS A 758 4.31 -15.05 1.41
C CYS A 758 5.22 -16.27 1.29
N LEU A 759 5.37 -16.74 0.06
CA LEU A 759 6.42 -17.63 -0.40
C LEU A 759 6.80 -17.13 -1.80
N ASP A 760 8.07 -16.94 -2.08
CA ASP A 760 8.49 -16.57 -3.43
C ASP A 760 9.27 -17.72 -4.06
N GLU A 761 9.23 -17.82 -5.38
CA GLU A 761 10.04 -18.77 -6.16
C GLU A 761 10.80 -18.02 -7.23
N ILE A 762 12.08 -18.36 -7.44
CA ILE A 762 12.91 -17.76 -8.50
C ILE A 762 13.60 -18.80 -9.37
N VAL A 763 13.85 -18.40 -10.61
CA VAL A 763 14.72 -19.09 -11.58
C VAL A 763 15.61 -18.07 -12.29
N GLU A 764 16.80 -18.48 -12.70
CA GLU A 764 17.68 -17.69 -13.58
C GLU A 764 17.30 -17.91 -15.04
N ILE A 765 17.16 -16.82 -15.79
CA ILE A 765 16.77 -16.85 -17.21
C ILE A 765 17.84 -16.30 -18.14
N ALA A 766 18.78 -15.54 -17.59
CA ALA A 766 20.01 -15.09 -18.24
C ALA A 766 21.04 -14.79 -17.14
N ASP A 767 22.32 -14.74 -17.50
CA ASP A 767 23.42 -14.49 -16.56
C ASP A 767 23.13 -13.25 -15.69
N GLY A 768 22.88 -13.43 -14.40
CA GLY A 768 22.60 -12.35 -13.44
C GLY A 768 21.20 -11.72 -13.55
N LEU A 769 20.27 -12.35 -14.26
CA LEU A 769 18.86 -11.95 -14.39
C LEU A 769 17.94 -13.11 -13.99
N TYR A 770 17.21 -12.90 -12.90
CA TYR A 770 16.29 -13.89 -12.34
C TYR A 770 14.85 -13.43 -12.54
N LEU A 771 13.99 -14.39 -12.89
CA LEU A 771 12.54 -14.23 -12.93
C LEU A 771 11.94 -14.87 -11.67
N GLY A 772 11.22 -14.06 -10.90
CA GLY A 772 10.57 -14.47 -9.67
C GLY A 772 9.05 -14.50 -9.80
N GLN A 773 8.42 -15.37 -9.02
CA GLN A 773 6.98 -15.46 -8.80
C GLN A 773 6.69 -15.09 -7.34
N LEU A 774 5.77 -14.14 -7.16
CA LEU A 774 5.26 -13.70 -5.85
C LEU A 774 4.03 -14.55 -5.50
N ILE A 775 4.06 -15.31 -4.41
CA ILE A 775 3.03 -16.30 -4.09
C ILE A 775 2.53 -16.07 -2.66
N TYR A 776 1.21 -16.11 -2.46
CA TYR A 776 0.62 -16.04 -1.13
C TYR A 776 -0.30 -17.22 -0.86
N SER A 777 -0.26 -17.70 0.39
CA SER A 777 -1.26 -18.60 0.95
C SER A 777 -2.61 -17.88 1.01
N THR A 778 -3.65 -18.42 0.37
CA THR A 778 -5.01 -17.85 0.45
C THR A 778 -5.88 -18.52 1.52
N ALA A 779 -5.43 -19.62 2.12
CA ALA A 779 -6.00 -20.19 3.33
C ALA A 779 -5.56 -19.40 4.58
N LEU A 780 -6.15 -18.22 4.79
CA LEU A 780 -5.75 -17.28 5.85
C LEU A 780 -6.04 -17.78 7.27
N ASP A 781 -6.98 -18.69 7.41
CA ASP A 781 -7.35 -19.36 8.66
C ASP A 781 -6.40 -20.50 9.02
N LYS A 782 -5.61 -20.99 8.05
CA LYS A 782 -4.70 -22.11 8.24
C LYS A 782 -3.28 -21.65 8.61
N PRO A 783 -2.87 -21.79 9.89
CA PRO A 783 -1.51 -21.45 10.31
C PRO A 783 -0.44 -22.28 9.59
N PHE A 784 0.77 -21.73 9.47
CA PHE A 784 1.87 -22.43 8.80
C PHE A 784 2.48 -23.51 9.70
N HIS A 785 2.80 -24.66 9.11
CA HIS A 785 3.63 -25.71 9.68
C HIS A 785 4.21 -26.58 8.56
N SER A 786 5.48 -26.97 8.65
CA SER A 786 6.17 -27.65 7.54
C SER A 786 5.65 -29.05 7.22
N SER A 787 4.91 -29.68 8.15
CA SER A 787 4.32 -31.02 7.94
C SER A 787 2.98 -31.01 7.18
N VAL A 788 2.37 -29.84 7.01
CA VAL A 788 1.10 -29.69 6.29
C VAL A 788 1.36 -29.74 4.79
N ASP A 789 0.51 -30.46 4.05
CA ASP A 789 0.62 -30.51 2.59
C ASP A 789 0.51 -29.07 2.02
N PRO A 790 1.48 -28.60 1.23
CA PRO A 790 1.43 -27.32 0.55
C PRO A 790 0.10 -26.99 -0.14
N ALA A 791 -0.59 -27.98 -0.71
CA ALA A 791 -1.88 -27.80 -1.37
C ALA A 791 -2.96 -27.26 -0.41
N GLU A 792 -2.88 -27.57 0.88
CA GLU A 792 -3.85 -27.12 1.88
C GLU A 792 -3.76 -25.63 2.19
N TYR A 793 -2.63 -24.98 1.88
CA TYR A 793 -2.46 -23.54 2.00
C TYR A 793 -3.11 -22.75 0.86
N ARG A 794 -3.54 -23.43 -0.21
CA ARG A 794 -4.17 -22.81 -1.39
C ARG A 794 -3.32 -21.65 -1.91
N TYR A 795 -2.04 -21.92 -2.15
CA TYR A 795 -1.12 -20.92 -2.68
C TYR A 795 -1.57 -20.43 -4.05
N GLN A 796 -1.57 -19.12 -4.24
CA GLN A 796 -1.91 -18.47 -5.49
C GLN A 796 -0.80 -17.52 -5.92
N LEU A 797 -0.65 -17.36 -7.23
CA LEU A 797 0.27 -16.38 -7.81
C LEU A 797 -0.30 -14.97 -7.65
N PHE A 798 0.53 -14.02 -7.25
CA PHE A 798 0.18 -12.59 -7.12
C PHE A 798 1.00 -11.69 -8.02
N GLY A 799 2.01 -12.23 -8.72
CA GLY A 799 2.75 -11.49 -9.72
C GLY A 799 4.12 -12.07 -10.03
N TYR A 800 4.84 -11.33 -10.88
CA TYR A 800 6.21 -11.58 -11.27
C TYR A 800 7.08 -10.39 -10.92
N PHE A 801 8.29 -10.68 -10.47
CA PHE A 801 9.33 -9.72 -10.21
C PHE A 801 10.64 -10.17 -10.85
N LEU A 802 11.59 -9.25 -10.96
CA LEU A 802 12.94 -9.53 -11.42
C LEU A 802 13.93 -9.25 -10.30
N LEU A 803 14.99 -10.04 -10.26
CA LEU A 803 16.23 -9.71 -9.57
C LEU A 803 17.33 -9.53 -10.61
N LEU A 804 18.02 -8.39 -10.54
CA LEU A 804 18.96 -7.93 -11.55
C LEU A 804 20.33 -7.66 -10.92
N ASP A 805 21.40 -8.14 -11.54
CA ASP A 805 22.76 -7.69 -11.20
C ASP A 805 23.00 -6.23 -11.62
N ASP A 806 24.18 -5.69 -11.30
CA ASP A 806 24.50 -4.29 -11.54
C ASP A 806 24.44 -3.90 -13.03
N ALA A 807 24.87 -4.79 -13.94
CA ALA A 807 24.85 -4.50 -15.38
C ALA A 807 23.41 -4.44 -15.90
N TRP A 808 22.57 -5.37 -15.48
CA TRP A 808 21.15 -5.36 -15.80
C TRP A 808 20.41 -4.17 -15.19
N GLN A 809 20.78 -3.74 -13.99
CA GLN A 809 20.19 -2.56 -13.35
C GLN A 809 20.54 -1.26 -14.10
N HIS A 810 21.78 -1.09 -14.58
CA HIS A 810 22.12 0.04 -15.45
C HIS A 810 21.24 0.08 -16.71
N HIS A 811 21.05 -1.07 -17.35
CA HIS A 811 20.19 -1.18 -18.52
C HIS A 811 18.72 -0.90 -18.19
N ARG A 812 18.21 -1.45 -17.08
CA ARG A 812 16.84 -1.20 -16.59
C ARG A 812 16.55 0.29 -16.43
N LEU A 813 17.43 1.01 -15.73
CA LEU A 813 17.29 2.44 -15.49
C LEU A 813 17.26 3.22 -16.81
N ALA A 814 18.08 2.82 -17.79
CA ALA A 814 18.15 3.49 -19.08
C ALA A 814 16.91 3.27 -19.95
N ILE A 815 16.33 2.07 -19.96
CA ILE A 815 15.11 1.77 -20.74
C ILE A 815 13.81 2.14 -20.02
N GLY A 816 13.90 2.63 -18.79
CA GLY A 816 12.77 3.04 -17.98
C GLY A 816 11.86 1.90 -17.52
N LEU A 817 12.38 0.66 -17.41
CA LEU A 817 11.56 -0.48 -16.95
C LEU A 817 11.32 -0.37 -15.45
N ASP A 818 10.04 -0.28 -15.06
CA ASP A 818 9.63 -0.25 -13.66
C ASP A 818 10.20 0.97 -12.88
N THR A 819 10.64 2.02 -13.59
CA THR A 819 11.10 3.30 -13.02
C THR A 819 10.01 4.36 -13.14
N LEU A 820 9.90 5.26 -12.15
CA LEU A 820 9.03 6.42 -12.23
C LEU A 820 9.74 7.46 -13.12
N SER A 821 9.37 7.53 -14.40
CA SER A 821 9.84 8.54 -15.35
C SER A 821 9.27 9.92 -15.04
#